data_AF-A0A242DJL7-F1
#
_entry.id   AF-A0A242DJL7-F1
#
_cell.length_a   1.000
_cell.length_b   1.000
_cell.length_c   1.000
_cell.angle_alpha   90.00
_cell.angle_beta   90.00
_cell.angle_gamma   90.00
#
_symmetry.space_group_name_H-M   'P 1'
#
loop_
_entity.id
_entity.type
_entity.pdbx_description
1 polymer ?
#
loop_
_entity_poly.entity_id
_entity_poly.type
_entity_poly.pdbx_seq_one_letter_code
_entity_poly.pdbx_strand_id
1 'polypeptide(L)'
;MIIRDKFQVTDPIDGKDIIKLITPRKNSEGEATYKKAFQVAKHIWVVPERYYIEELDVLDKNKIDQGIYDSSFMKSDEEKQDFLNAIVILLKRLNSVPQGAEFLTLLSSSLPLPRVNADFTAYKFDESLMGLDEDNMPTNKFFGANIVIYGPGANLTETKVYELSDENSHSGMGSTCEIAFNPFHVHQYGDFLEDPVLAFIKGLLKAMYRLYGITPPVDLKLPYKQNVANQMLSMVTLEEILINGPEDSLAAFQQGVWLDTTYFEEADKYYTASKQSFQDMVERGALDSPLKEYLEQKFSVSINDLWNISLSKLKQNLGIFAPPSFTASLSAWERNAIYKLNYPQTYNESGFTKGQNIHHYLDLGKIEIVENVVDLPIQKITLADTNFTVLNYDDKLQHQDDYYNDYRVDDGQEGGFNVQSPERVHLLVDTQKIEELAPLTLTLQQIDDWFVPTHLVPDVPQAKETVSIEVENPLPLHYLKAQEIRTEKNDFVTKYVTNNFTTAVKNDHFSYTFLFRFYQFLSENPFEMLQSETDYYNWLKKLSNAFYWDIIDTHQTKVESLSYYIPWISQAINIANNEDGIEETLRKEGAFAFIQKANWESPSLGYHPSLTDDDKPLSYEEIKTKLSTYYEKGQRFLNALHQFTVQQFWVKEYSQFVQLFYFVRRALAHQQSLYLTLINNALLYMSGEGVLTPTQIERMGEQVTLQTNRTAKWMQSSLENVNHFLEDLVLLAYKENFYLQYLKTAEEVGKSMNQSLTTYLSKNGNLLSDEEKEQVIAQFQFTDIDYESCLNEQMLRDFIDFKYQAPFSLEGQETELCHLIAQSVPNQEDNVDSISDQTYNSESIHYSISSKFPEGRTLSPVIPLDSQWGAIEVQNKKLSFDLLQSFSISFWIRHIEGELTTALLKCGSEEFYWQVGFVDGYLTFDMQDILGNHQSIISFQSLNSGWRKVDISVNRILNQVILYIDGKAVGSEDLANINCLGALNLLMIQVTGDVKLELDELKIDSVAFSQLDIYERYQSDFSDEFLRDKNGMPLFFNQPYLLSNKVNPLQKVTVLEGSFLGIQENEKQTVSLKFQILEDNKKTIIESSDVFIIELVQEETEKYLTIQTDGMIVLTEDRSQATIWTSALFSYPNSFTYLCFKNMNNYYIKLSPKQNNQNMLEVVNPEYIDRELKNVFYWNLEKEENRNGNN
;
A
#
# COMPACT_ATOMS: atom_id res chain seq x y z
N MET A 1 -17.14 -1.44 20.91
CA MET A 1 -17.04 -1.76 22.35
C MET A 1 -16.84 -0.50 23.18
N ILE A 2 -17.31 -0.44 24.44
CA ILE A 2 -17.11 0.70 25.35
C ILE A 2 -15.80 0.53 26.11
N ILE A 3 -14.81 1.37 25.80
CA ILE A 3 -13.55 1.46 26.53
C ILE A 3 -13.65 2.60 27.55
N ARG A 4 -13.44 2.30 28.83
CA ARG A 4 -13.50 3.30 29.91
C ARG A 4 -12.18 4.04 30.02
N ASP A 5 -12.24 5.37 30.04
CA ASP A 5 -11.08 6.24 29.86
C ASP A 5 -10.90 7.31 30.96
N LYS A 6 -11.70 7.25 32.03
CA LYS A 6 -11.70 8.25 33.12
C LYS A 6 -11.00 7.82 34.39
N PHE A 7 -10.26 6.70 34.37
CA PHE A 7 -9.58 6.20 35.55
C PHE A 7 -8.32 7.01 35.88
N GLN A 8 -8.12 7.26 37.17
CA GLN A 8 -6.87 7.73 37.74
C GLN A 8 -6.28 6.65 38.65
N VAL A 9 -4.96 6.48 38.62
CA VAL A 9 -4.24 5.52 39.48
C VAL A 9 -4.48 5.84 40.96
N THR A 10 -4.82 7.08 41.30
CA THR A 10 -5.16 7.55 42.64
C THR A 10 -6.63 7.35 43.04
N ASP A 11 -7.52 6.93 42.13
CA ASP A 11 -8.95 6.75 42.40
C ASP A 11 -9.19 5.73 43.54
N PRO A 12 -10.20 5.89 44.40
CA PRO A 12 -10.45 4.92 45.47
C PRO A 12 -10.89 3.55 44.91
N ILE A 13 -10.60 2.48 45.66
CA ILE A 13 -11.15 1.15 45.39
C ILE A 13 -12.67 1.20 45.59
N ASP A 14 -13.43 0.82 44.57
CA ASP A 14 -14.90 0.86 44.59
C ASP A 14 -15.54 -0.54 44.73
N GLY A 15 -14.73 -1.59 44.65
CA GLY A 15 -15.19 -2.99 44.75
C GLY A 15 -16.05 -3.44 43.57
N LYS A 16 -15.89 -2.77 42.42
CA LYS A 16 -16.57 -3.07 41.16
C LYS A 16 -15.66 -2.85 39.95
N ASP A 17 -15.38 -1.59 39.61
CA ASP A 17 -14.61 -1.21 38.43
C ASP A 17 -13.12 -0.97 38.79
N ILE A 18 -12.82 -0.75 40.08
CA ILE A 18 -11.49 -0.63 40.67
C ILE A 18 -11.40 -1.57 41.88
N ILE A 19 -10.46 -2.52 41.84
CA ILE A 19 -10.28 -3.52 42.90
C ILE A 19 -8.84 -3.59 43.37
N LYS A 20 -8.64 -4.05 44.61
CA LYS A 20 -7.36 -4.60 45.07
C LYS A 20 -7.43 -6.10 44.92
N LEU A 21 -6.45 -6.70 44.26
CA LEU A 21 -6.37 -8.15 44.05
C LEU A 21 -5.13 -8.73 44.70
N ILE A 22 -5.22 -10.01 45.09
CA ILE A 22 -4.05 -10.84 45.36
C ILE A 22 -3.61 -11.49 44.04
N THR A 23 -2.31 -11.46 43.76
CA THR A 23 -1.78 -12.06 42.54
C THR A 23 -1.89 -13.59 42.60
N PRO A 24 -2.30 -14.27 41.50
CA PRO A 24 -2.42 -15.73 41.48
C PRO A 24 -1.11 -16.46 41.73
N ARG A 25 0.03 -15.91 41.26
CA ARG A 25 1.36 -16.44 41.53
C ARG A 25 2.07 -15.66 42.63
N LYS A 26 3.08 -16.31 43.22
CA LYS A 26 4.04 -15.67 44.13
C LYS A 26 5.10 -14.92 43.32
N ASN A 27 5.68 -13.88 43.90
CA ASN A 27 6.81 -13.16 43.30
C ASN A 27 8.09 -14.04 43.28
N SER A 28 9.18 -13.50 42.73
CA SER A 28 10.50 -14.15 42.70
C SER A 28 11.05 -14.52 44.10
N GLU A 29 10.55 -13.89 45.17
CA GLU A 29 10.92 -14.15 46.57
C GLU A 29 10.01 -15.19 47.25
N GLY A 30 8.96 -15.67 46.57
CA GLY A 30 8.02 -16.66 47.10
C GLY A 30 6.89 -16.07 47.96
N GLU A 31 6.68 -14.76 47.89
CA GLU A 31 5.68 -13.99 48.63
C GLU A 31 4.45 -13.67 47.77
N ALA A 32 3.26 -13.59 48.39
CA ALA A 32 2.05 -13.13 47.73
C ALA A 32 2.08 -11.61 47.56
N THR A 33 1.68 -11.10 46.39
CA THR A 33 1.66 -9.65 46.14
C THR A 33 0.24 -9.12 45.98
N TYR A 34 0.07 -7.85 46.36
CA TYR A 34 -1.21 -7.15 46.31
C TYR A 34 -1.12 -6.01 45.32
N LYS A 35 -2.01 -5.98 44.35
CA LYS A 35 -1.99 -5.03 43.24
C LYS A 35 -3.34 -4.37 43.05
N LYS A 36 -3.34 -3.14 42.55
CA LYS A 36 -4.56 -2.42 42.19
C LYS A 36 -4.87 -2.63 40.71
N ALA A 37 -6.11 -2.97 40.39
CA ALA A 37 -6.55 -3.26 39.03
C ALA A 37 -7.76 -2.39 38.63
N PHE A 38 -7.82 -2.06 37.35
CA PHE A 38 -8.84 -1.20 36.73
C PHE A 38 -9.53 -1.97 35.61
N GLN A 39 -10.86 -2.09 35.67
CA GLN A 39 -11.64 -2.72 34.60
C GLN A 39 -11.88 -1.73 33.48
N VAL A 40 -10.97 -1.68 32.51
CA VAL A 40 -11.03 -0.78 31.34
C VAL A 40 -12.08 -1.22 30.32
N ALA A 41 -12.39 -2.51 30.27
CA ALA A 41 -13.51 -3.06 29.54
C ALA A 41 -14.00 -4.38 30.18
N LYS A 42 -15.13 -4.92 29.73
CA LYS A 42 -15.72 -6.12 30.36
C LYS A 42 -14.74 -7.29 30.30
N HIS A 43 -14.41 -7.84 31.48
CA HIS A 43 -13.45 -8.92 31.69
C HIS A 43 -12.00 -8.62 31.24
N ILE A 44 -11.68 -7.37 30.90
CA ILE A 44 -10.32 -6.91 30.57
C ILE A 44 -9.88 -5.92 31.65
N TRP A 45 -8.84 -6.30 32.39
CA TRP A 45 -8.33 -5.56 33.53
C TRP A 45 -6.92 -5.03 33.24
N VAL A 46 -6.59 -3.86 33.78
CA VAL A 46 -5.24 -3.27 33.72
C VAL A 46 -4.70 -3.12 35.13
N VAL A 47 -3.49 -3.63 35.36
CA VAL A 47 -2.69 -3.42 36.56
C VAL A 47 -1.50 -2.55 36.16
N PRO A 48 -1.51 -1.24 36.46
CA PRO A 48 -0.49 -0.31 36.00
C PRO A 48 0.78 -0.41 36.87
N GLU A 49 1.37 -1.60 36.96
CA GLU A 49 2.59 -1.91 37.70
C GLU A 49 3.40 -2.98 36.95
N ARG A 50 4.69 -3.09 37.24
CA ARG A 50 5.59 -4.10 36.67
C ARG A 50 5.08 -5.52 36.95
N TYR A 51 5.30 -6.43 36.01
CA TYR A 51 4.90 -7.83 36.15
C TYR A 51 5.64 -8.49 37.32
N TYR A 52 4.88 -9.12 38.21
CA TYR A 52 5.30 -9.41 39.59
C TYR A 52 6.12 -10.69 39.76
N ILE A 53 6.17 -11.57 38.75
CA ILE A 53 6.88 -12.86 38.81
C ILE A 53 8.37 -12.73 38.46
N GLU A 54 8.74 -11.71 37.68
CA GLU A 54 10.11 -11.55 37.20
C GLU A 54 10.94 -10.67 38.16
N GLU A 55 12.18 -11.07 38.41
CA GLU A 55 13.14 -10.27 39.16
C GLU A 55 13.60 -9.07 38.31
N LEU A 56 13.37 -7.85 38.82
CA LEU A 56 13.64 -6.63 38.06
C LEU A 56 15.13 -6.27 37.98
N ASP A 57 15.95 -6.78 38.89
CA ASP A 57 17.41 -6.55 38.91
C ASP A 57 18.12 -7.80 38.36
N VAL A 58 18.45 -7.76 37.06
CA VAL A 58 18.97 -8.91 36.32
C VAL A 58 20.49 -8.80 36.16
N LEU A 59 21.21 -9.88 36.52
CA LEU A 59 22.65 -10.00 36.29
C LEU A 59 22.99 -9.88 34.80
N ASP A 60 24.10 -9.22 34.45
CA ASP A 60 24.49 -8.97 33.05
C ASP A 60 24.56 -10.24 32.18
N LYS A 61 25.02 -11.37 32.74
CA LYS A 61 25.08 -12.66 32.05
C LYS A 61 23.71 -13.23 31.64
N ASN A 62 22.64 -12.70 32.21
CA ASN A 62 21.26 -13.12 31.96
C ASN A 62 20.50 -12.08 31.14
N LYS A 63 21.15 -10.98 30.75
CA LYS A 63 20.57 -9.98 29.85
C LYS A 63 20.61 -10.50 28.42
N ILE A 64 19.53 -10.33 27.69
CA ILE A 64 19.41 -10.76 26.30
C ILE A 64 19.72 -9.60 25.34
N ASP A 65 20.13 -9.95 24.14
CA ASP A 65 20.38 -8.98 23.06
C ASP A 65 19.12 -8.15 22.74
N GLN A 66 19.27 -6.84 22.54
CA GLN A 66 18.18 -5.86 22.39
C GLN A 66 17.24 -5.74 23.61
N GLY A 67 17.65 -6.28 24.77
CA GLY A 67 16.93 -6.08 26.02
C GLY A 67 17.18 -4.69 26.60
N ILE A 68 16.17 -4.12 27.25
CA ILE A 68 16.31 -2.92 28.09
C ILE A 68 15.96 -3.33 29.52
N TYR A 69 16.86 -3.04 30.46
CA TYR A 69 16.71 -3.41 31.87
C TYR A 69 16.80 -2.16 32.75
N ASP A 70 15.68 -1.78 33.34
CA ASP A 70 15.59 -0.68 34.29
C ASP A 70 14.67 -1.08 35.46
N SER A 71 15.25 -1.25 36.64
CA SER A 71 14.50 -1.61 37.86
C SER A 71 13.75 -0.42 38.46
N SER A 72 14.00 0.81 37.99
CA SER A 72 13.31 2.03 38.43
C SER A 72 12.09 2.40 37.60
N PHE A 73 11.96 1.84 36.40
CA PHE A 73 10.84 2.06 35.49
C PHE A 73 9.48 1.64 36.09
N MET A 74 8.47 2.52 35.97
CA MET A 74 7.12 2.39 36.54
C MET A 74 7.07 2.31 38.07
N LYS A 75 7.92 3.04 38.77
CA LYS A 75 7.85 3.17 40.24
C LYS A 75 6.96 4.31 40.70
N SER A 76 6.94 5.42 39.96
CA SER A 76 6.17 6.63 40.32
C SER A 76 4.71 6.51 39.91
N ASP A 77 3.80 7.20 40.61
CA ASP A 77 2.38 7.17 40.25
C ASP A 77 2.10 7.88 38.90
N GLU A 78 2.97 8.80 38.48
CA GLU A 78 2.92 9.44 37.16
C GLU A 78 3.18 8.41 36.03
N GLU A 79 4.26 7.63 36.11
CA GLU A 79 4.54 6.58 35.12
C GLU A 79 3.44 5.51 35.09
N LYS A 80 2.86 5.17 36.24
CA LYS A 80 1.72 4.25 36.32
C LYS A 80 0.48 4.84 35.64
N GLN A 81 0.23 6.14 35.82
CA GLN A 81 -0.88 6.82 35.16
C GLN A 81 -0.67 6.88 33.65
N ASP A 82 0.54 7.20 33.20
CA ASP A 82 0.90 7.22 31.79
C ASP A 82 0.71 5.84 31.16
N PHE A 83 1.08 4.77 31.88
CA PHE A 83 0.88 3.41 31.40
C PHE A 83 -0.61 3.08 31.26
N LEU A 84 -1.41 3.38 32.29
CA LEU A 84 -2.86 3.17 32.25
C LEU A 84 -3.50 3.91 31.06
N ASN A 85 -3.12 5.18 30.85
CA ASN A 85 -3.58 5.99 29.73
C ASN A 85 -3.15 5.39 28.38
N ALA A 86 -1.91 4.94 28.25
CA ALA A 86 -1.38 4.36 27.02
C ALA A 86 -2.13 3.07 26.63
N ILE A 87 -2.40 2.18 27.59
CA ILE A 87 -3.20 0.96 27.32
C ILE A 87 -4.62 1.32 26.86
N VAL A 88 -5.26 2.30 27.50
CA VAL A 88 -6.59 2.79 27.10
C VAL A 88 -6.56 3.34 25.66
N ILE A 89 -5.54 4.13 25.30
CA ILE A 89 -5.38 4.67 23.94
C ILE A 89 -5.22 3.55 22.91
N LEU A 90 -4.39 2.54 23.19
CA LEU A 90 -4.19 1.40 22.29
C LEU A 90 -5.47 0.57 22.10
N LEU A 91 -6.23 0.33 23.17
CA LEU A 91 -7.54 -0.33 23.09
C LEU A 91 -8.54 0.49 22.26
N LYS A 92 -8.56 1.82 22.41
CA LYS A 92 -9.42 2.69 21.61
C LYS A 92 -9.03 2.71 20.14
N ARG A 93 -7.73 2.74 19.82
CA ARG A 93 -7.23 2.63 18.45
C ARG A 93 -7.67 1.32 17.80
N LEU A 94 -7.50 0.20 18.48
CA LEU A 94 -7.97 -1.08 17.95
C LEU A 94 -9.51 -1.10 17.78
N ASN A 95 -10.24 -0.52 18.72
CA ASN A 95 -11.70 -0.42 18.68
C ASN A 95 -12.23 0.62 17.66
N SER A 96 -11.38 1.43 17.04
CA SER A 96 -11.82 2.45 16.07
C SER A 96 -12.15 1.87 14.70
N VAL A 97 -11.75 0.62 14.43
CA VAL A 97 -12.02 -0.10 13.18
C VAL A 97 -12.97 -1.27 13.42
N PRO A 98 -13.87 -1.60 12.47
CA PRO A 98 -14.90 -2.65 12.67
C PRO A 98 -14.34 -4.01 13.10
N GLN A 99 -13.35 -4.56 12.39
CA GLN A 99 -12.78 -5.88 12.76
C GLN A 99 -12.06 -5.85 14.11
N GLY A 100 -11.46 -4.71 14.49
CA GLY A 100 -10.82 -4.57 15.79
C GLY A 100 -11.82 -4.49 16.94
N ALA A 101 -12.97 -3.85 16.73
CA ALA A 101 -14.08 -3.85 17.68
C ALA A 101 -14.72 -5.25 17.83
N GLU A 102 -14.90 -5.98 16.73
CA GLU A 102 -15.34 -7.38 16.75
C GLU A 102 -14.36 -8.27 17.52
N PHE A 103 -13.05 -8.12 17.28
CA PHE A 103 -12.01 -8.88 17.97
C PHE A 103 -11.95 -8.59 19.47
N LEU A 104 -12.00 -7.32 19.88
CA LEU A 104 -12.04 -6.98 21.31
C LEU A 104 -13.32 -7.47 22.00
N THR A 105 -14.45 -7.45 21.29
CA THR A 105 -15.71 -7.99 21.79
C THR A 105 -15.63 -9.51 21.96
N LEU A 106 -15.02 -10.21 21.00
CA LEU A 106 -14.73 -11.63 21.10
C LEU A 106 -13.97 -11.91 22.39
N LEU A 107 -12.80 -11.27 22.57
CA LEU A 107 -11.95 -11.43 23.76
C LEU A 107 -12.70 -11.13 25.07
N SER A 108 -13.62 -10.16 25.07
CA SER A 108 -14.45 -9.84 26.22
C SER A 108 -15.48 -10.94 26.54
N SER A 109 -16.01 -11.62 25.52
CA SER A 109 -16.97 -12.72 25.67
C SER A 109 -16.37 -14.10 25.88
N SER A 110 -15.07 -14.28 25.60
CA SER A 110 -14.38 -15.59 25.62
C SER A 110 -14.02 -16.14 27.01
N LEU A 111 -14.89 -15.97 28.01
CA LEU A 111 -14.70 -16.52 29.36
C LEU A 111 -14.31 -18.02 29.31
N PRO A 112 -13.33 -18.48 30.12
CA PRO A 112 -13.06 -19.90 30.30
C PRO A 112 -14.32 -20.70 30.63
N LEU A 113 -14.43 -21.92 30.11
CA LEU A 113 -15.58 -22.79 30.39
C LEU A 113 -15.53 -23.25 31.86
N PRO A 114 -16.59 -23.05 32.66
CA PRO A 114 -16.60 -23.48 34.05
C PRO A 114 -16.77 -25.00 34.17
N ARG A 115 -16.29 -25.56 35.28
CA ARG A 115 -16.55 -26.96 35.65
C ARG A 115 -17.98 -27.11 36.16
N VAL A 116 -18.59 -28.26 35.92
CA VAL A 116 -19.93 -28.58 36.43
C VAL A 116 -19.89 -29.79 37.34
N ASN A 117 -20.82 -29.81 38.30
CA ASN A 117 -21.03 -30.99 39.13
C ASN A 117 -21.62 -32.15 38.31
N ALA A 118 -21.52 -33.38 38.83
CA ALA A 118 -21.89 -34.60 38.11
C ALA A 118 -23.36 -34.65 37.65
N ASP A 119 -24.25 -33.88 38.27
CA ASP A 119 -25.67 -33.78 37.90
C ASP A 119 -26.02 -32.55 37.05
N PHE A 120 -25.03 -31.69 36.70
CA PHE A 120 -25.17 -30.49 35.88
C PHE A 120 -26.20 -29.50 36.43
N THR A 121 -26.24 -29.34 37.76
CA THR A 121 -27.13 -28.40 38.45
C THR A 121 -26.43 -27.15 38.95
N ALA A 122 -25.10 -27.18 39.05
CA ALA A 122 -24.27 -26.06 39.47
C ALA A 122 -22.92 -26.07 38.75
N TYR A 123 -22.36 -24.88 38.58
CA TYR A 123 -21.03 -24.67 38.00
C TYR A 123 -20.06 -24.06 39.01
N LYS A 124 -18.77 -24.25 38.76
CA LYS A 124 -17.67 -23.60 39.45
C LYS A 124 -16.62 -23.11 38.46
N PHE A 125 -16.09 -21.92 38.71
CA PHE A 125 -14.90 -21.42 38.05
C PHE A 125 -13.66 -21.80 38.85
N ASP A 126 -12.66 -22.30 38.14
CA ASP A 126 -11.32 -22.51 38.69
C ASP A 126 -10.56 -21.18 38.74
N GLU A 127 -10.79 -20.31 37.76
CA GLU A 127 -10.01 -19.10 37.52
C GLU A 127 -10.88 -17.85 37.67
N SER A 128 -10.52 -16.98 38.61
CA SER A 128 -11.17 -15.68 38.83
C SER A 128 -10.25 -14.73 39.59
N LEU A 129 -10.55 -13.42 39.54
CA LEU A 129 -9.84 -12.43 40.36
C LEU A 129 -10.52 -12.30 41.72
N MET A 130 -9.77 -12.55 42.79
CA MET A 130 -10.23 -12.38 44.17
C MET A 130 -10.00 -10.95 44.63
N GLY A 131 -11.09 -10.22 44.90
CA GLY A 131 -11.02 -8.87 45.47
C GLY A 131 -10.64 -8.89 46.95
N LEU A 132 -9.91 -7.88 47.40
CA LEU A 132 -9.50 -7.67 48.79
C LEU A 132 -10.10 -6.37 49.35
N ASP A 133 -10.32 -6.35 50.67
CA ASP A 133 -10.64 -5.14 51.39
C ASP A 133 -9.39 -4.31 51.77
N GLU A 134 -9.58 -3.21 52.51
CA GLU A 134 -8.49 -2.33 52.94
C GLU A 134 -7.47 -3.03 53.87
N ASP A 135 -7.90 -4.06 54.61
CA ASP A 135 -7.08 -4.84 55.54
C ASP A 135 -6.40 -6.05 54.85
N ASN A 136 -6.46 -6.14 53.51
CA ASN A 136 -5.97 -7.26 52.68
C ASN A 136 -6.68 -8.59 52.93
N MET A 137 -7.92 -8.57 53.43
CA MET A 137 -8.72 -9.77 53.62
C MET A 137 -9.55 -10.06 52.36
N PRO A 138 -9.68 -11.35 51.96
CA PRO A 138 -10.55 -11.75 50.85
C PRO A 138 -11.97 -11.23 51.02
N THR A 139 -12.45 -10.52 50.01
CA THR A 139 -13.87 -10.21 49.89
C THR A 139 -14.61 -11.47 49.43
N ASN A 140 -15.89 -11.62 49.80
CA ASN A 140 -16.76 -12.68 49.27
C ASN A 140 -17.16 -12.45 47.79
N LYS A 141 -16.43 -11.60 47.06
CA LYS A 141 -16.69 -11.23 45.66
C LYS A 141 -15.51 -11.64 44.79
N PHE A 142 -15.82 -12.36 43.73
CA PHE A 142 -14.88 -12.78 42.70
C PHE A 142 -15.29 -12.17 41.37
N PHE A 143 -14.32 -11.77 40.56
CA PHE A 143 -14.57 -11.06 39.32
C PHE A 143 -14.13 -11.92 38.14
N GLY A 144 -15.00 -12.02 37.12
CA GLY A 144 -14.63 -12.63 35.85
C GLY A 144 -13.52 -11.83 35.18
N ALA A 145 -12.49 -12.53 34.70
CA ALA A 145 -11.39 -11.95 33.97
C ALA A 145 -10.99 -12.90 32.84
N ASN A 146 -10.83 -12.34 31.65
CA ASN A 146 -10.27 -13.04 30.50
C ASN A 146 -8.81 -12.60 30.33
N ILE A 147 -8.56 -11.29 30.42
CA ILE A 147 -7.25 -10.70 30.20
C ILE A 147 -6.92 -9.74 31.34
N VAL A 148 -5.72 -9.86 31.89
CA VAL A 148 -5.13 -8.90 32.84
C VAL A 148 -3.82 -8.36 32.28
N ILE A 149 -3.77 -7.06 32.02
CA ILE A 149 -2.62 -6.38 31.39
C ILE A 149 -1.77 -5.72 32.47
N TYR A 150 -0.51 -6.14 32.57
CA TYR A 150 0.52 -5.59 33.43
C TYR A 150 1.54 -4.79 32.63
N GLY A 151 2.29 -3.93 33.32
CA GLY A 151 3.55 -3.40 32.80
C GLY A 151 4.57 -4.51 32.55
N PRO A 152 5.69 -4.21 31.88
CA PRO A 152 6.66 -5.23 31.50
C PRO A 152 7.29 -5.90 32.74
N GLY A 153 7.82 -7.12 32.53
CA GLY A 153 8.67 -7.82 33.49
C GLY A 153 10.06 -7.19 33.57
N ALA A 154 11.11 -8.02 33.68
CA ALA A 154 12.48 -7.56 33.83
C ALA A 154 13.02 -6.86 32.56
N ASN A 155 12.83 -7.50 31.40
CA ASN A 155 13.12 -6.90 30.11
C ASN A 155 11.94 -6.02 29.66
N LEU A 156 12.21 -4.77 29.35
CA LEU A 156 11.18 -3.82 28.91
C LEU A 156 10.76 -4.03 27.44
N THR A 157 11.53 -4.71 26.60
CA THR A 157 11.24 -4.80 25.15
C THR A 157 10.36 -5.98 24.74
N GLU A 158 10.15 -6.97 25.61
CA GLU A 158 9.39 -8.17 25.28
C GLU A 158 7.95 -8.12 25.76
N THR A 159 7.02 -8.42 24.85
CA THR A 159 5.64 -8.72 25.20
C THR A 159 5.52 -10.20 25.55
N LYS A 160 5.02 -10.51 26.75
CA LYS A 160 4.84 -11.88 27.22
C LYS A 160 3.39 -12.14 27.60
N VAL A 161 2.92 -13.37 27.36
CA VAL A 161 1.56 -13.81 27.66
C VAL A 161 1.65 -15.10 28.46
N TYR A 162 0.95 -15.14 29.58
CA TYR A 162 0.95 -16.27 30.51
C TYR A 162 -0.49 -16.69 30.82
N GLU A 163 -0.81 -17.96 30.60
CA GLU A 163 -2.04 -18.59 31.07
C GLU A 163 -2.00 -18.88 32.58
N LEU A 164 -3.15 -18.77 33.27
CA LEU A 164 -3.22 -19.21 34.67
C LEU A 164 -3.11 -20.73 34.77
N SER A 165 -3.92 -21.46 33.99
CA SER A 165 -3.86 -22.92 33.85
C SER A 165 -3.34 -23.34 32.48
N ASP A 166 -2.21 -24.04 32.46
CA ASP A 166 -1.60 -24.64 31.27
C ASP A 166 -2.38 -25.87 30.77
N GLU A 167 -3.00 -26.63 31.68
CA GLU A 167 -3.87 -27.74 31.28
C GLU A 167 -5.11 -27.22 30.53
N ASN A 168 -5.73 -26.16 31.04
CA ASN A 168 -6.95 -25.61 30.43
C ASN A 168 -6.68 -24.88 29.11
N SER A 169 -5.45 -24.36 28.91
CA SER A 169 -5.06 -23.67 27.68
C SER A 169 -4.88 -24.62 26.47
N HIS A 170 -4.88 -25.94 26.70
CA HIS A 170 -4.75 -27.00 25.69
C HIS A 170 -5.96 -27.95 25.60
N SER A 171 -7.00 -27.76 26.43
CA SER A 171 -8.12 -28.72 26.59
C SER A 171 -9.43 -28.32 25.91
N GLY A 172 -9.47 -27.19 25.20
CA GLY A 172 -10.68 -26.57 24.67
C GLY A 172 -11.54 -25.82 25.71
N MET A 173 -11.23 -25.92 27.01
CA MET A 173 -11.94 -25.19 28.07
C MET A 173 -11.56 -23.71 28.08
N GLY A 174 -10.27 -23.42 27.95
CA GLY A 174 -9.73 -22.08 27.99
C GLY A 174 -9.22 -21.64 29.35
N SER A 175 -8.31 -20.66 29.35
CA SER A 175 -7.59 -20.17 30.52
C SER A 175 -7.45 -18.65 30.48
N THR A 176 -7.62 -18.01 31.63
CA THR A 176 -7.40 -16.58 31.87
C THR A 176 -5.95 -16.23 31.60
N CYS A 177 -5.72 -15.08 30.98
CA CYS A 177 -4.40 -14.66 30.51
C CYS A 177 -3.89 -13.41 31.22
N GLU A 178 -2.62 -13.43 31.58
CA GLU A 178 -1.85 -12.27 32.01
C GLU A 178 -0.94 -11.81 30.86
N ILE A 179 -0.99 -10.54 30.49
CA ILE A 179 -0.14 -9.95 29.45
C ILE A 179 0.82 -8.97 30.12
N ALA A 180 2.13 -9.18 29.96
CA ALA A 180 3.15 -8.20 30.33
C ALA A 180 3.56 -7.43 29.07
N PHE A 181 3.32 -6.12 29.05
CA PHE A 181 3.46 -5.29 27.85
C PHE A 181 4.09 -3.93 28.14
N ASN A 182 4.81 -3.37 27.16
CA ASN A 182 5.40 -2.04 27.24
C ASN A 182 4.92 -1.16 26.06
N PRO A 183 4.09 -0.13 26.30
CA PRO A 183 3.61 0.76 25.24
C PRO A 183 4.61 1.85 24.85
N PHE A 184 5.68 2.06 25.61
CA PHE A 184 6.51 3.26 25.50
C PHE A 184 7.75 3.09 24.63
N HIS A 185 8.15 1.87 24.30
CA HIS A 185 9.37 1.60 23.56
C HIS A 185 9.00 0.98 22.22
N VAL A 186 9.49 1.58 21.13
CA VAL A 186 9.21 1.10 19.77
C VAL A 186 10.49 0.97 18.97
N HIS A 187 10.51 -0.04 18.10
CA HIS A 187 11.62 -0.29 17.19
C HIS A 187 11.50 0.59 15.94
N GLN A 188 12.65 1.05 15.45
CA GLN A 188 12.76 1.61 14.11
C GLN A 188 13.02 0.49 13.10
N TYR A 189 12.27 0.52 12.00
CA TYR A 189 12.47 -0.31 10.82
C TYR A 189 12.73 0.59 9.62
N GLY A 190 13.99 0.79 9.27
CA GLY A 190 14.48 1.85 8.37
C GLY A 190 13.78 3.19 8.61
N ASP A 191 12.92 3.64 7.70
CA ASP A 191 12.37 5.01 7.76
C ASP A 191 11.09 5.15 8.60
N PHE A 192 10.60 4.07 9.21
CA PHE A 192 9.39 4.11 10.03
C PHE A 192 9.57 3.51 11.43
N LEU A 193 8.74 3.97 12.36
CA LEU A 193 8.61 3.42 13.71
C LEU A 193 7.52 2.36 13.74
N GLU A 194 7.81 1.21 14.37
CA GLU A 194 6.82 0.17 14.61
C GLU A 194 5.64 0.74 15.41
N ASP A 195 4.43 0.48 14.94
CA ASP A 195 3.24 0.86 15.68
C ASP A 195 3.08 -0.04 16.92
N PRO A 196 3.11 0.51 18.15
CA PRO A 196 3.02 -0.28 19.38
C PRO A 196 1.72 -1.09 19.49
N VAL A 197 0.67 -0.72 18.73
CA VAL A 197 -0.56 -1.51 18.68
C VAL A 197 -0.34 -2.89 18.05
N LEU A 198 0.67 -3.08 17.19
CA LEU A 198 0.96 -4.38 16.58
C LEU A 198 1.47 -5.39 17.63
N ALA A 199 2.47 -4.99 18.43
CA ALA A 199 2.96 -5.81 19.53
C ALA A 199 1.85 -6.09 20.56
N PHE A 200 0.97 -5.11 20.79
CA PHE A 200 -0.20 -5.28 21.66
C PHE A 200 -1.22 -6.29 21.10
N ILE A 201 -1.59 -6.16 19.81
CA ILE A 201 -2.47 -7.10 19.11
C ILE A 201 -1.87 -8.51 19.12
N LYS A 202 -0.56 -8.65 18.90
CA LYS A 202 0.14 -9.93 18.98
C LYS A 202 -0.04 -10.59 20.36
N GLY A 203 0.07 -9.82 21.44
CA GLY A 203 -0.23 -10.29 22.79
C GLY A 203 -1.70 -10.70 22.98
N LEU A 204 -2.64 -9.93 22.43
CA LEU A 204 -4.07 -10.24 22.48
C LEU A 204 -4.44 -11.49 21.66
N LEU A 205 -3.84 -11.70 20.50
CA LEU A 205 -4.00 -12.91 19.68
C LEU A 205 -3.47 -14.12 20.45
N LYS A 206 -2.28 -14.03 21.06
CA LYS A 206 -1.81 -15.11 21.94
C LYS A 206 -2.81 -15.42 23.05
N ALA A 207 -3.32 -14.39 23.74
CA ALA A 207 -4.33 -14.57 24.77
C ALA A 207 -5.62 -15.24 24.26
N MET A 208 -6.05 -14.96 23.02
CA MET A 208 -7.19 -15.64 22.40
C MET A 208 -7.00 -17.16 22.33
N TYR A 209 -5.84 -17.65 21.88
CA TYR A 209 -5.59 -19.11 21.79
C TYR A 209 -5.71 -19.78 23.16
N ARG A 210 -5.18 -19.14 24.22
CA ARG A 210 -5.28 -19.65 25.59
C ARG A 210 -6.71 -19.59 26.12
N LEU A 211 -7.44 -18.51 25.86
CA LEU A 211 -8.84 -18.34 26.26
C LEU A 211 -9.76 -19.38 25.60
N TYR A 212 -9.42 -19.89 24.43
CA TYR A 212 -10.16 -20.94 23.75
C TYR A 212 -9.67 -22.36 24.05
N GLY A 213 -8.54 -22.50 24.75
CA GLY A 213 -7.98 -23.80 25.08
C GLY A 213 -7.37 -24.51 23.86
N ILE A 214 -6.92 -23.75 22.86
CA ILE A 214 -6.40 -24.23 21.58
C ILE A 214 -4.92 -23.85 21.40
N THR A 215 -4.15 -23.73 22.48
CA THR A 215 -2.74 -23.35 22.38
C THR A 215 -1.96 -24.46 21.67
N PRO A 216 -1.17 -24.15 20.61
CA PRO A 216 -0.31 -25.15 19.99
C PRO A 216 0.78 -25.61 20.95
N PRO A 217 1.18 -26.90 20.94
CA PRO A 217 2.31 -27.37 21.73
C PRO A 217 3.59 -26.58 21.45
N VAL A 218 4.34 -26.21 22.50
CA VAL A 218 5.58 -25.41 22.37
C VAL A 218 6.66 -26.11 21.54
N ASP A 219 6.66 -27.45 21.52
CA ASP A 219 7.59 -28.25 20.73
C ASP A 219 7.21 -28.39 19.26
N LEU A 220 5.98 -28.00 18.89
CA LEU A 220 5.53 -28.01 17.50
C LEU A 220 6.10 -26.79 16.76
N LYS A 221 7.28 -26.98 16.19
CA LYS A 221 8.05 -25.96 15.48
C LYS A 221 8.24 -26.32 14.01
N LEU A 222 8.22 -25.30 13.16
CA LEU A 222 8.41 -25.41 11.71
C LEU A 222 9.70 -24.70 11.31
N PRO A 223 10.39 -25.17 10.25
CA PRO A 223 11.51 -24.44 9.67
C PRO A 223 11.04 -23.08 9.18
N TYR A 224 11.78 -22.05 9.58
CA TYR A 224 11.49 -20.67 9.25
C TYR A 224 12.53 -20.10 8.30
N LYS A 225 13.82 -20.29 8.59
CA LYS A 225 14.94 -19.75 7.81
C LYS A 225 16.13 -20.71 7.86
N GLN A 226 16.92 -20.79 6.79
CA GLN A 226 18.22 -21.47 6.83
C GLN A 226 19.35 -20.47 7.12
N ASN A 227 20.23 -20.82 8.07
CA ASN A 227 21.48 -20.10 8.28
C ASN A 227 22.52 -20.60 7.26
N VAL A 228 22.92 -19.71 6.35
CA VAL A 228 23.83 -20.03 5.24
C VAL A 228 25.19 -20.56 5.71
N ALA A 229 25.71 -20.04 6.84
CA ALA A 229 27.07 -20.32 7.29
C ALA A 229 27.24 -21.74 7.85
N ASN A 230 26.23 -22.28 8.54
CA ASN A 230 26.27 -23.61 9.17
C ASN A 230 25.22 -24.57 8.61
N GLN A 231 24.39 -24.13 7.66
CA GLN A 231 23.29 -24.88 7.04
C GLN A 231 22.16 -25.29 7.99
N MET A 232 22.17 -24.83 9.25
CA MET A 232 21.13 -25.12 10.24
C MET A 232 19.83 -24.38 9.92
N LEU A 233 18.70 -24.98 10.29
CA LEU A 233 17.37 -24.41 10.18
C LEU A 233 16.98 -23.73 11.48
N SER A 234 16.64 -22.45 11.39
CA SER A 234 15.98 -21.69 12.45
C SER A 234 14.52 -22.09 12.52
N MET A 235 14.07 -22.51 13.70
CA MET A 235 12.76 -23.09 13.95
C MET A 235 11.85 -22.08 14.66
N VAL A 236 10.62 -21.94 14.18
CA VAL A 236 9.59 -21.06 14.76
C VAL A 236 8.40 -21.90 15.21
N THR A 237 7.74 -21.52 16.32
CA THR A 237 6.55 -22.23 16.80
C THR A 237 5.36 -22.05 15.84
N LEU A 238 4.49 -23.06 15.73
CA LEU A 238 3.26 -22.96 14.93
C LEU A 238 2.41 -21.74 15.29
N GLU A 239 2.31 -21.44 16.59
CA GLU A 239 1.59 -20.27 17.10
C GLU A 239 2.06 -18.95 16.48
N GLU A 240 3.38 -18.72 16.46
CA GLU A 240 3.97 -17.50 15.90
C GLU A 240 3.65 -17.36 14.41
N ILE A 241 3.66 -18.46 13.64
CA ILE A 241 3.29 -18.42 12.22
C ILE A 241 1.82 -18.03 12.05
N LEU A 242 0.91 -18.66 12.80
CA LEU A 242 -0.53 -18.38 12.70
C LEU A 242 -0.85 -16.93 13.11
N ILE A 243 -0.19 -16.42 14.16
CA ILE A 243 -0.42 -15.07 14.67
C ILE A 243 0.14 -13.99 13.75
N ASN A 244 1.35 -14.15 13.20
CA ASN A 244 1.97 -13.11 12.38
C ASN A 244 1.24 -12.93 11.03
N GLY A 245 0.74 -14.02 10.40
CA GLY A 245 -0.16 -13.93 9.25
C GLY A 245 0.36 -14.55 7.94
N PRO A 246 -0.30 -14.24 6.81
CA PRO A 246 -0.37 -15.11 5.65
C PRO A 246 0.91 -15.17 4.83
N GLU A 247 1.83 -14.23 4.88
CA GLU A 247 3.04 -14.30 4.03
C GLU A 247 3.87 -15.56 4.35
N ASP A 248 4.24 -15.73 5.62
CA ASP A 248 4.94 -16.93 6.08
C ASP A 248 4.00 -18.13 6.22
N SER A 249 2.72 -17.91 6.53
CA SER A 249 1.75 -19.00 6.71
C SER A 249 1.24 -19.59 5.39
N LEU A 250 1.15 -18.83 4.29
CA LEU A 250 0.75 -19.33 2.98
C LEU A 250 1.84 -20.20 2.39
N ALA A 251 3.11 -19.79 2.52
CA ALA A 251 4.25 -20.64 2.18
C ALA A 251 4.27 -21.93 3.01
N ALA A 252 3.78 -21.89 4.25
CA ALA A 252 3.69 -23.06 5.12
C ALA A 252 2.43 -23.94 4.91
N PHE A 253 1.31 -23.41 4.40
CA PHE A 253 0.00 -24.10 4.50
C PHE A 253 -0.92 -24.04 3.27
N GLN A 254 -0.48 -23.52 2.11
CA GLN A 254 -1.40 -23.37 0.99
C GLN A 254 -2.00 -24.68 0.46
N GLN A 255 -3.29 -24.60 0.06
CA GLN A 255 -4.17 -25.67 -0.45
C GLN A 255 -3.47 -27.00 -0.76
N GLY A 256 -3.48 -27.86 0.25
CA GLY A 256 -2.79 -29.15 0.24
C GLY A 256 -2.08 -29.32 1.56
N VAL A 257 -2.64 -30.16 2.42
CA VAL A 257 -2.14 -30.45 3.76
C VAL A 257 -0.84 -31.25 3.61
N TRP A 258 0.25 -30.59 3.21
CA TRP A 258 1.55 -31.22 3.26
C TRP A 258 1.97 -31.35 4.72
N LEU A 259 1.61 -30.38 5.58
CA LEU A 259 1.83 -30.41 7.03
C LEU A 259 0.74 -31.23 7.76
N ASP A 260 1.04 -32.49 8.07
CA ASP A 260 0.21 -33.37 8.91
C ASP A 260 0.59 -33.14 10.38
N THR A 261 -0.20 -32.33 11.08
CA THR A 261 -0.10 -32.22 12.53
C THR A 261 -1.39 -32.71 13.16
N THR A 262 -1.29 -33.66 14.09
CA THR A 262 -2.41 -34.11 14.93
C THR A 262 -3.05 -32.96 15.71
N TYR A 263 -2.32 -31.84 15.91
CA TYR A 263 -2.79 -30.66 16.64
C TYR A 263 -4.13 -30.11 16.10
N PHE A 264 -4.27 -29.87 14.80
CA PHE A 264 -5.51 -29.27 14.27
C PHE A 264 -6.73 -30.17 14.50
N GLU A 265 -6.57 -31.49 14.30
CA GLU A 265 -7.62 -32.48 14.56
C GLU A 265 -7.95 -32.60 16.05
N GLU A 266 -6.94 -32.64 16.92
CA GLU A 266 -7.11 -32.72 18.37
C GLU A 266 -7.75 -31.45 18.94
N ALA A 267 -7.30 -30.28 18.51
CA ALA A 267 -7.86 -29.00 18.92
C ALA A 267 -9.31 -28.83 18.48
N ASP A 268 -9.68 -29.22 17.25
CA ASP A 268 -11.08 -29.21 16.79
C ASP A 268 -11.94 -30.17 17.62
N LYS A 269 -11.42 -31.36 17.93
CA LYS A 269 -12.09 -32.34 18.80
C LYS A 269 -12.33 -31.78 20.20
N TYR A 270 -11.32 -31.15 20.82
CA TYR A 270 -11.45 -30.55 22.16
C TYR A 270 -12.40 -29.35 22.17
N TYR A 271 -12.33 -28.50 21.14
CA TYR A 271 -13.23 -27.37 20.96
C TYR A 271 -14.69 -27.83 20.79
N THR A 272 -14.93 -28.83 19.94
CA THR A 272 -16.25 -29.41 19.71
C THR A 272 -16.80 -30.08 20.96
N ALA A 273 -15.97 -30.80 21.71
CA ALA A 273 -16.36 -31.39 23.00
C ALA A 273 -16.76 -30.32 24.03
N SER A 274 -16.01 -29.22 24.11
CA SER A 274 -16.31 -28.09 25.00
C SER A 274 -17.61 -27.37 24.60
N LYS A 275 -17.84 -27.20 23.29
CA LYS A 275 -19.09 -26.67 22.74
C LYS A 275 -20.29 -27.56 23.06
N GLN A 276 -20.14 -28.88 22.96
CA GLN A 276 -21.19 -29.83 23.36
C GLN A 276 -21.45 -29.77 24.86
N SER A 277 -20.39 -29.69 25.68
CA SER A 277 -20.53 -29.54 27.13
C SER A 277 -21.33 -28.29 27.49
N PHE A 278 -21.05 -27.16 26.84
CA PHE A 278 -21.84 -25.95 26.99
C PHE A 278 -23.32 -26.14 26.60
N GLN A 279 -23.61 -26.81 25.48
CA GLN A 279 -25.00 -27.09 25.07
C GLN A 279 -25.74 -27.93 26.13
N ASP A 280 -25.09 -28.96 26.67
CA ASP A 280 -25.65 -29.81 27.73
C ASP A 280 -25.95 -29.00 29.01
N MET A 281 -25.09 -28.04 29.36
CA MET A 281 -25.30 -27.12 30.50
C MET A 281 -26.52 -26.22 30.29
N VAL A 282 -26.73 -25.73 29.07
CA VAL A 282 -27.89 -24.88 28.71
C VAL A 282 -29.18 -25.68 28.77
N GLU A 283 -29.21 -26.89 28.19
CA GLU A 283 -30.40 -27.75 28.20
C GLU A 283 -30.84 -28.14 29.62
N ARG A 284 -29.88 -28.29 30.53
CA ARG A 284 -30.13 -28.66 31.93
C ARG A 284 -30.36 -27.47 32.85
N GLY A 285 -30.24 -26.24 32.34
CA GLY A 285 -30.48 -25.02 33.11
C GLY A 285 -29.42 -24.74 34.18
N ALA A 286 -28.18 -25.17 33.97
CA ALA A 286 -27.08 -25.02 34.93
C ALA A 286 -26.52 -23.59 35.00
N LEU A 287 -26.65 -22.83 33.91
CA LEU A 287 -26.04 -21.50 33.73
C LEU A 287 -27.05 -20.38 33.99
N ASP A 288 -26.58 -19.30 34.63
CA ASP A 288 -27.31 -18.05 34.76
C ASP A 288 -27.26 -17.21 33.47
N SER A 289 -28.20 -16.26 33.31
CA SER A 289 -28.41 -15.53 32.04
C SER A 289 -27.15 -14.84 31.50
N PRO A 290 -26.38 -14.06 32.31
CA PRO A 290 -25.22 -13.35 31.78
C PRO A 290 -24.13 -14.30 31.27
N LEU A 291 -23.78 -15.33 32.07
CA LEU A 291 -22.76 -16.31 31.70
C LEU A 291 -23.16 -17.12 30.46
N LYS A 292 -24.43 -17.55 30.40
CA LYS A 292 -24.96 -18.24 29.23
C LYS A 292 -24.77 -17.41 27.96
N GLU A 293 -25.14 -16.13 27.98
CA GLU A 293 -25.05 -15.26 26.79
C GLU A 293 -23.61 -14.98 26.36
N TYR A 294 -22.67 -14.85 27.30
CA TYR A 294 -21.24 -14.75 26.99
C TYR A 294 -20.72 -16.03 26.32
N LEU A 295 -21.05 -17.21 26.86
CA LEU A 295 -20.63 -18.49 26.28
C LEU A 295 -21.32 -18.79 24.94
N GLU A 296 -22.56 -18.36 24.72
CA GLU A 296 -23.22 -18.41 23.41
C GLU A 296 -22.40 -17.67 22.33
N GLN A 297 -21.85 -16.50 22.68
CA GLN A 297 -20.98 -15.71 21.79
C GLN A 297 -19.59 -16.34 21.65
N LYS A 298 -19.01 -16.90 22.72
CA LYS A 298 -17.73 -17.63 22.62
C LYS A 298 -17.79 -18.75 21.57
N PHE A 299 -18.87 -19.53 21.56
CA PHE A 299 -19.06 -20.68 20.68
C PHE A 299 -19.82 -20.39 19.37
N SER A 300 -20.15 -19.13 19.08
CA SER A 300 -20.71 -18.71 17.78
C SER A 300 -19.66 -18.71 16.66
N VAL A 301 -18.39 -18.53 17.03
CA VAL A 301 -17.23 -18.51 16.13
C VAL A 301 -16.75 -19.94 15.84
N SER A 302 -16.24 -20.21 14.64
CA SER A 302 -15.62 -21.50 14.32
C SER A 302 -14.14 -21.53 14.72
N ILE A 303 -13.60 -22.71 15.04
CA ILE A 303 -12.17 -22.84 15.33
C ILE A 303 -11.29 -22.40 14.14
N ASN A 304 -11.78 -22.62 12.92
CA ASN A 304 -11.11 -22.17 11.70
C ASN A 304 -11.01 -20.64 11.61
N ASP A 305 -12.02 -19.90 12.07
CA ASP A 305 -11.97 -18.43 12.11
C ASP A 305 -10.91 -17.95 13.11
N LEU A 306 -10.77 -18.66 14.25
CA LEU A 306 -9.76 -18.37 15.26
C LEU A 306 -8.33 -18.62 14.75
N TRP A 307 -8.11 -19.66 13.93
CA TRP A 307 -6.80 -19.87 13.31
C TRP A 307 -6.51 -18.92 12.15
N ASN A 308 -7.55 -18.37 11.51
CA ASN A 308 -7.41 -17.48 10.36
C ASN A 308 -7.31 -15.99 10.73
N ILE A 309 -7.64 -15.58 11.96
CA ILE A 309 -7.41 -14.21 12.42
C ILE A 309 -5.93 -14.01 12.77
N SER A 310 -5.30 -13.00 12.18
CA SER A 310 -3.86 -12.76 12.30
C SER A 310 -3.50 -11.27 12.33
N LEU A 311 -2.26 -10.97 12.68
CA LEU A 311 -1.71 -9.62 12.72
C LEU A 311 -1.76 -8.96 11.34
N SER A 312 -1.40 -9.66 10.27
CA SER A 312 -1.50 -9.14 8.90
C SER A 312 -2.92 -8.74 8.49
N LYS A 313 -3.96 -9.45 8.95
CA LYS A 313 -5.36 -9.05 8.68
C LYS A 313 -5.77 -7.81 9.46
N LEU A 314 -5.34 -7.68 10.71
CA LEU A 314 -5.67 -6.53 11.55
C LEU A 314 -4.86 -5.28 11.18
N LYS A 315 -3.58 -5.41 10.81
CA LYS A 315 -2.72 -4.28 10.37
C LYS A 315 -3.27 -3.60 9.12
N GLN A 316 -3.89 -4.37 8.21
CA GLN A 316 -4.52 -3.85 7.00
C GLN A 316 -5.69 -2.91 7.27
N ASN A 317 -6.57 -3.27 8.21
CA ASN A 317 -7.71 -2.40 8.53
C ASN A 317 -7.27 -1.14 9.31
N LEU A 318 -6.12 -1.18 9.97
CA LEU A 318 -5.56 -0.06 10.73
C LEU A 318 -4.62 0.85 9.91
N GLY A 319 -4.28 0.48 8.67
CA GLY A 319 -3.38 1.26 7.81
C GLY A 319 -1.94 1.37 8.34
N ILE A 320 -1.41 0.28 8.91
CA ILE A 320 -0.10 0.26 9.59
C ILE A 320 0.97 -0.36 8.69
N PHE A 321 2.13 0.31 8.58
CA PHE A 321 3.35 -0.22 7.99
C PHE A 321 4.04 -1.21 8.92
N ALA A 322 4.36 -2.40 8.39
CA ALA A 322 5.16 -3.42 9.08
C ALA A 322 5.96 -4.25 8.06
N PRO A 323 7.07 -4.91 8.48
CA PRO A 323 7.76 -5.86 7.62
C PRO A 323 6.83 -6.99 7.14
N PRO A 324 6.90 -7.40 5.86
CA PRO A 324 5.96 -8.34 5.27
C PRO A 324 6.17 -9.80 5.69
N SER A 325 7.42 -10.27 5.75
CA SER A 325 7.77 -11.68 6.02
C SER A 325 8.97 -11.80 6.96
N PHE A 326 9.19 -13.00 7.52
CA PHE A 326 10.34 -13.32 8.37
C PHE A 326 10.48 -12.48 9.65
N THR A 327 9.39 -11.89 10.15
CA THR A 327 9.36 -10.97 11.29
C THR A 327 10.01 -11.54 12.56
N ALA A 328 9.89 -12.84 12.80
CA ALA A 328 10.49 -13.50 13.96
C ALA A 328 12.03 -13.62 13.90
N SER A 329 12.64 -13.46 12.72
CA SER A 329 14.08 -13.60 12.50
C SER A 329 14.79 -12.30 12.14
N LEU A 330 14.06 -11.18 12.19
CA LEU A 330 14.49 -9.90 11.65
C LEU A 330 15.74 -9.32 12.33
N SER A 331 15.96 -9.66 13.61
CA SER A 331 17.14 -9.23 14.37
C SER A 331 18.47 -9.70 13.78
N ALA A 332 18.45 -10.73 12.93
CA ALA A 332 19.62 -11.21 12.22
C ALA A 332 20.02 -10.32 11.03
N TRP A 333 19.13 -9.46 10.54
CA TRP A 333 19.36 -8.65 9.33
C TRP A 333 19.38 -7.15 9.62
N GLU A 334 18.52 -6.68 10.51
CA GLU A 334 18.38 -5.28 10.88
C GLU A 334 18.60 -5.08 12.38
N ARG A 335 19.45 -4.11 12.72
CA ARG A 335 19.70 -3.70 14.10
C ARG A 335 18.82 -2.50 14.39
N ASN A 336 17.68 -2.73 15.03
CA ASN A 336 16.71 -1.66 15.26
C ASN A 336 17.19 -0.74 16.38
N ALA A 337 17.17 0.56 16.14
CA ALA A 337 17.20 1.53 17.23
C ALA A 337 15.85 1.50 17.96
N ILE A 338 15.88 1.80 19.27
CA ILE A 338 14.67 1.84 20.10
C ILE A 338 14.42 3.29 20.51
N TYR A 339 13.18 3.72 20.35
CA TYR A 339 12.75 5.08 20.70
C TYR A 339 11.67 5.06 21.78
N LYS A 340 11.70 6.10 22.62
CA LYS A 340 10.69 6.33 23.65
C LYS A 340 9.52 7.17 23.10
N LEU A 341 8.30 6.69 23.32
CA LEU A 341 7.05 7.34 22.94
C LEU A 341 6.39 8.07 24.11
N ASN A 342 5.72 9.17 23.78
CA ASN A 342 4.98 10.00 24.73
C ASN A 342 3.49 10.09 24.33
N TYR A 343 2.60 9.62 25.19
CA TYR A 343 1.16 9.65 24.95
C TYR A 343 0.52 10.89 25.61
N PRO A 344 -0.45 11.57 24.99
CA PRO A 344 -0.96 11.40 23.62
C PRO A 344 -0.19 12.22 22.56
N GLN A 345 0.95 12.82 22.93
CA GLN A 345 1.62 13.85 22.11
C GLN A 345 2.22 13.32 20.80
N THR A 346 2.86 12.14 20.85
CA THR A 346 3.43 11.48 19.67
C THR A 346 2.47 10.46 19.08
N TYR A 347 1.61 9.88 19.92
CA TYR A 347 0.71 8.78 19.56
C TYR A 347 -0.66 8.91 20.25
N ASN A 348 -1.76 8.74 19.51
CA ASN A 348 -3.14 8.84 20.00
C ASN A 348 -4.06 7.74 19.43
N GLU A 349 -5.39 7.89 19.56
CA GLU A 349 -6.38 6.90 19.10
C GLU A 349 -6.33 6.67 17.57
N SER A 350 -5.86 7.66 16.80
CA SER A 350 -5.61 7.56 15.36
C SER A 350 -4.20 7.02 15.02
N GLY A 351 -3.40 6.69 16.04
CA GLY A 351 -2.03 6.17 15.90
C GLY A 351 -0.99 7.27 16.05
N PHE A 352 0.12 7.12 15.34
CA PHE A 352 1.15 8.14 15.27
C PHE A 352 0.60 9.46 14.70
N THR A 353 0.76 10.56 15.43
CA THR A 353 0.17 11.88 15.10
C THR A 353 0.59 12.48 13.76
N LYS A 354 1.73 12.04 13.22
CA LYS A 354 2.27 12.42 11.89
C LYS A 354 2.57 11.20 11.01
N GLY A 355 1.87 10.08 11.23
CA GLY A 355 2.20 8.80 10.60
C GLY A 355 3.49 8.17 11.16
N GLN A 356 3.85 6.99 10.66
CA GLN A 356 4.97 6.21 11.20
C GLN A 356 6.36 6.68 10.76
N ASN A 357 6.48 7.66 9.84
CA ASN A 357 7.78 8.13 9.36
C ASN A 357 8.59 8.76 10.51
N ILE A 358 9.78 8.21 10.75
CA ILE A 358 10.63 8.59 11.88
C ILE A 358 11.13 10.05 11.81
N HIS A 359 11.41 10.54 10.61
CA HIS A 359 12.00 11.88 10.42
C HIS A 359 11.07 12.99 10.93
N HIS A 360 9.75 12.80 10.83
CA HIS A 360 8.76 13.74 11.36
C HIS A 360 8.88 14.00 12.87
N TYR A 361 9.48 13.08 13.63
CA TYR A 361 9.63 13.18 15.08
C TYR A 361 11.05 13.56 15.50
N LEU A 362 12.06 13.07 14.79
CA LEU A 362 13.47 13.43 15.05
C LEU A 362 13.71 14.93 14.82
N ASP A 363 13.18 15.48 13.72
CA ASP A 363 13.36 16.91 13.38
C ASP A 363 12.70 17.85 14.40
N LEU A 364 11.70 17.35 15.14
CA LEU A 364 10.98 18.10 16.17
C LEU A 364 11.53 17.85 17.58
N GLY A 365 12.52 16.95 17.73
CA GLY A 365 13.03 16.52 19.04
C GLY A 365 11.93 15.91 19.93
N LYS A 366 10.93 15.25 19.34
CA LYS A 366 9.75 14.74 20.06
C LYS A 366 9.89 13.31 20.59
N ILE A 367 10.89 12.59 20.11
CA ILE A 367 11.22 11.23 20.53
C ILE A 367 12.70 11.16 20.89
N GLU A 368 13.02 10.32 21.86
CA GLU A 368 14.38 10.12 22.36
C GLU A 368 14.85 8.71 22.02
N ILE A 369 16.10 8.59 21.56
CA ILE A 369 16.74 7.29 21.37
C ILE A 369 17.10 6.71 22.73
N VAL A 370 16.89 5.41 22.90
CA VAL A 370 17.19 4.72 24.15
C VAL A 370 18.63 4.21 24.09
N GLU A 371 19.50 4.74 24.95
CA GLU A 371 20.94 4.46 24.90
C GLU A 371 21.36 3.18 25.64
N ASN A 372 20.58 2.70 26.61
CA ASN A 372 20.92 1.56 27.48
C ASN A 372 20.46 0.20 26.94
N VAL A 373 20.45 0.04 25.62
CA VAL A 373 20.09 -1.22 24.94
C VAL A 373 21.26 -2.21 25.02
N VAL A 374 20.97 -3.45 25.42
CA VAL A 374 21.97 -4.52 25.54
C VAL A 374 22.44 -4.97 24.16
N ASP A 375 23.76 -4.96 23.95
CA ASP A 375 24.39 -5.30 22.67
C ASP A 375 25.24 -6.58 22.74
N LEU A 376 24.70 -7.69 22.24
CA LEU A 376 25.31 -9.02 22.33
C LEU A 376 25.36 -9.71 20.95
N PRO A 377 26.38 -9.40 20.11
CA PRO A 377 26.57 -10.06 18.82
C PRO A 377 27.00 -11.52 18.99
N ILE A 378 26.60 -12.38 18.05
CA ILE A 378 27.07 -13.78 18.00
C ILE A 378 28.49 -13.89 17.44
N GLN A 379 28.84 -13.02 16.49
CA GLN A 379 30.15 -13.02 15.87
C GLN A 379 30.71 -11.61 15.71
N LYS A 380 32.01 -11.48 15.97
CA LYS A 380 32.84 -10.34 15.60
C LYS A 380 33.72 -10.76 14.43
N ILE A 381 33.45 -10.23 13.24
CA ILE A 381 34.12 -10.62 12.01
C ILE A 381 35.12 -9.53 11.65
N THR A 382 36.41 -9.84 11.66
CA THR A 382 37.47 -8.89 11.31
C THR A 382 38.02 -9.19 9.93
N LEU A 383 38.13 -8.17 9.08
CA LEU A 383 38.77 -8.30 7.79
C LEU A 383 40.30 -8.37 7.97
N ALA A 384 40.91 -9.45 7.48
CA ALA A 384 42.35 -9.70 7.57
C ALA A 384 43.17 -8.53 7.01
N ASP A 385 44.37 -8.32 7.55
CA ASP A 385 45.26 -7.20 7.22
C ASP A 385 44.67 -5.80 7.46
N THR A 386 43.55 -5.71 8.18
CA THR A 386 42.92 -4.45 8.65
C THR A 386 42.44 -4.59 10.09
N ASN A 387 42.12 -3.47 10.76
CA ASN A 387 41.41 -3.49 12.05
C ASN A 387 39.89 -3.30 11.87
N PHE A 388 39.37 -3.59 10.67
CA PHE A 388 38.00 -3.28 10.31
C PHE A 388 37.07 -4.44 10.66
N THR A 389 36.42 -4.32 11.82
CA THR A 389 35.55 -5.38 12.39
C THR A 389 34.07 -5.05 12.21
N VAL A 390 33.25 -6.03 11.83
CA VAL A 390 31.79 -5.95 11.79
C VAL A 390 31.15 -6.91 12.80
N LEU A 391 29.91 -6.61 13.18
CA LEU A 391 29.13 -7.38 14.14
C LEU A 391 28.04 -8.16 13.41
N ASN A 392 27.88 -9.43 13.75
CA ASN A 392 26.81 -10.30 13.25
C ASN A 392 25.93 -10.74 14.44
N TYR A 393 24.61 -10.77 14.25
CA TYR A 393 23.61 -11.00 15.30
C TYR A 393 22.79 -12.26 15.03
N ASP A 394 22.20 -12.80 16.10
CA ASP A 394 21.34 -13.97 16.03
C ASP A 394 19.91 -13.61 15.63
N ASP A 395 19.17 -14.60 15.11
CA ASP A 395 17.73 -14.48 14.89
C ASP A 395 16.89 -14.77 16.14
N LYS A 396 17.55 -15.13 17.26
CA LYS A 396 16.92 -15.49 18.55
C LYS A 396 16.07 -16.76 18.51
N LEU A 397 16.09 -17.51 17.41
CA LEU A 397 15.34 -18.74 17.23
C LEU A 397 16.18 -19.95 17.67
N GLN A 398 15.50 -21.10 17.82
CA GLN A 398 16.17 -22.37 18.05
C GLN A 398 16.64 -22.96 16.72
N HIS A 399 17.75 -23.71 16.73
CA HIS A 399 18.39 -24.23 15.53
C HIS A 399 18.29 -25.77 15.49
N GLN A 400 18.00 -26.34 14.31
CA GLN A 400 17.93 -27.79 14.04
C GLN A 400 18.58 -28.14 12.70
N ASP A 401 19.24 -29.30 12.60
CA ASP A 401 19.98 -29.71 11.39
C ASP A 401 19.09 -30.31 10.29
N ASP A 402 18.11 -31.16 10.63
CA ASP A 402 17.38 -31.95 9.65
C ASP A 402 15.88 -32.03 10.00
N TYR A 403 15.05 -31.33 9.23
CA TYR A 403 13.59 -31.38 9.35
C TYR A 403 12.96 -32.05 8.12
N TYR A 404 13.48 -31.74 6.93
CA TYR A 404 12.86 -32.13 5.65
C TYR A 404 13.08 -33.59 5.27
N ASN A 405 14.23 -34.20 5.63
CA ASN A 405 14.48 -35.61 5.30
C ASN A 405 13.58 -36.56 6.12
N ASP A 406 13.29 -36.19 7.36
CA ASP A 406 12.42 -36.94 8.26
C ASP A 406 10.92 -36.68 7.99
N TYR A 407 10.61 -35.66 7.19
CA TYR A 407 9.24 -35.28 6.87
C TYR A 407 8.60 -36.24 5.87
N ARG A 408 7.33 -36.59 6.09
CA ARG A 408 6.55 -37.48 5.23
C ARG A 408 5.43 -36.73 4.53
N VAL A 409 5.40 -36.81 3.20
CA VAL A 409 4.29 -36.27 2.38
C VAL A 409 3.28 -37.39 2.13
N ASP A 410 2.01 -37.17 2.49
CA ASP A 410 0.89 -38.12 2.35
C ASP A 410 -0.22 -37.59 1.43
N ASP A 411 -1.23 -38.43 1.10
CA ASP A 411 -2.28 -38.14 0.09
C ASP A 411 -3.29 -37.04 0.48
N GLY A 412 -3.06 -36.36 1.61
CA GLY A 412 -3.91 -35.32 2.18
C GLY A 412 -5.22 -35.89 2.73
N GLN A 413 -5.43 -35.79 4.05
CA GLN A 413 -6.71 -36.17 4.66
C GLN A 413 -7.85 -35.26 4.15
N GLU A 414 -9.04 -35.83 3.94
CA GLU A 414 -10.28 -35.04 3.77
C GLU A 414 -10.59 -34.34 5.11
N GLY A 415 -10.09 -33.11 5.29
CA GLY A 415 -10.43 -32.30 6.48
C GLY A 415 -9.34 -31.39 7.03
N GLY A 416 -8.15 -31.30 6.44
CA GLY A 416 -7.11 -30.44 7.02
C GLY A 416 -7.41 -28.93 6.94
N PHE A 417 -6.76 -28.18 7.83
CA PHE A 417 -6.89 -26.74 7.94
C PHE A 417 -6.52 -26.05 6.62
N ASN A 418 -7.43 -25.24 6.10
CA ASN A 418 -7.21 -24.46 4.89
C ASN A 418 -7.10 -23.00 5.29
N VAL A 419 -5.92 -22.41 5.09
CA VAL A 419 -5.73 -20.97 5.24
C VAL A 419 -6.52 -20.31 4.12
N GLN A 420 -7.62 -19.64 4.48
CA GLN A 420 -8.38 -18.88 3.49
C GLN A 420 -7.56 -17.66 3.07
N SER A 421 -7.70 -17.30 1.79
CA SER A 421 -7.14 -16.09 1.15
C SER A 421 -7.40 -14.82 2.01
N PRO A 422 -6.74 -13.68 1.74
CA PRO A 422 -6.84 -12.43 2.53
C PRO A 422 -8.24 -11.79 2.66
N GLU A 423 -9.33 -12.48 2.29
CA GLU A 423 -10.69 -11.99 2.46
C GLU A 423 -11.04 -11.75 3.94
N ARG A 424 -11.98 -10.82 4.17
CA ARG A 424 -12.40 -10.40 5.51
C ARG A 424 -12.85 -11.61 6.32
N VAL A 425 -12.13 -11.92 7.41
CA VAL A 425 -12.62 -12.85 8.43
C VAL A 425 -13.77 -12.16 9.15
N HIS A 426 -14.99 -12.63 8.90
CA HIS A 426 -16.17 -12.16 9.61
C HIS A 426 -16.31 -12.96 10.92
N LEU A 427 -15.85 -12.37 12.02
CA LEU A 427 -16.13 -12.92 13.35
C LEU A 427 -17.62 -12.72 13.61
N LEU A 428 -18.39 -13.81 13.71
CA LEU A 428 -19.84 -13.78 13.98
C LEU A 428 -20.12 -13.39 15.45
N VAL A 429 -19.80 -12.14 15.80
CA VAL A 429 -19.91 -11.59 17.16
C VAL A 429 -20.93 -10.45 17.19
N ASP A 430 -21.91 -10.56 18.08
CA ASP A 430 -22.90 -9.50 18.30
C ASP A 430 -22.36 -8.47 19.30
N THR A 431 -21.76 -7.42 18.76
CA THR A 431 -21.17 -6.33 19.56
C THR A 431 -22.21 -5.59 20.41
N GLN A 432 -23.44 -5.43 19.93
CA GLN A 432 -24.48 -4.73 20.68
C GLN A 432 -24.98 -5.58 21.86
N LYS A 433 -25.26 -6.87 21.63
CA LYS A 433 -25.69 -7.80 22.68
C LYS A 433 -24.68 -7.88 23.82
N ILE A 434 -23.39 -8.02 23.49
CA ILE A 434 -22.33 -8.06 24.50
C ILE A 434 -22.20 -6.75 25.27
N GLU A 435 -22.44 -5.59 24.63
CA GLU A 435 -22.42 -4.28 25.29
C GLU A 435 -23.57 -4.05 26.28
N GLU A 436 -24.72 -4.71 26.10
CA GLU A 436 -25.85 -4.59 27.02
C GLU A 436 -25.69 -5.44 28.30
N LEU A 437 -24.84 -6.47 28.28
CA LEU A 437 -24.63 -7.39 29.41
C LEU A 437 -23.82 -6.78 30.57
N ALA A 438 -24.13 -7.14 31.82
CA ALA A 438 -23.31 -6.76 32.97
C ALA A 438 -22.03 -7.63 33.06
N PRO A 439 -20.88 -7.08 33.51
CA PRO A 439 -19.69 -7.88 33.79
C PRO A 439 -19.98 -9.01 34.80
N LEU A 440 -19.37 -10.18 34.59
CA LEU A 440 -19.59 -11.34 35.45
C LEU A 440 -18.97 -11.13 36.84
N THR A 441 -19.80 -11.29 37.89
CA THR A 441 -19.39 -11.32 39.29
C THR A 441 -19.82 -12.64 39.92
N LEU A 442 -18.90 -13.33 40.57
CA LEU A 442 -19.07 -14.68 41.11
C LEU A 442 -19.09 -14.64 42.64
N THR A 443 -19.82 -15.59 43.22
CA THR A 443 -19.88 -15.83 44.67
C THR A 443 -18.97 -16.98 45.08
N LEU A 444 -18.66 -17.09 46.37
CA LEU A 444 -17.84 -18.18 46.93
C LEU A 444 -18.36 -19.59 46.57
N GLN A 445 -19.66 -19.77 46.34
CA GLN A 445 -20.24 -21.07 45.96
C GLN A 445 -19.97 -21.45 44.51
N GLN A 446 -19.62 -20.47 43.67
CA GLN A 446 -19.35 -20.61 42.24
C GLN A 446 -17.84 -20.64 41.93
N ILE A 447 -17.00 -20.72 42.96
CA ILE A 447 -15.54 -20.79 42.85
C ILE A 447 -15.09 -22.13 43.43
N ASP A 448 -14.16 -22.81 42.76
CA ASP A 448 -13.47 -23.97 43.34
C ASP A 448 -12.35 -23.52 44.30
N ASP A 449 -11.65 -24.44 44.97
CA ASP A 449 -10.52 -24.03 45.83
C ASP A 449 -9.59 -23.07 45.06
N TRP A 450 -9.27 -21.91 45.65
CA TRP A 450 -8.62 -20.81 44.92
C TRP A 450 -7.37 -21.31 44.18
N PHE A 451 -7.43 -21.25 42.85
CA PHE A 451 -6.47 -21.89 41.97
C PHE A 451 -5.06 -21.32 42.16
N VAL A 452 -4.10 -22.20 42.42
CA VAL A 452 -2.68 -21.89 42.49
C VAL A 452 -2.02 -22.46 41.23
N PRO A 453 -1.50 -21.61 40.33
CA PRO A 453 -0.85 -22.07 39.09
C PRO A 453 0.30 -23.05 39.37
N THR A 454 0.42 -24.08 38.54
CA THR A 454 1.38 -25.20 38.71
C THR A 454 2.79 -24.89 38.19
N HIS A 455 2.96 -23.89 37.32
CA HIS A 455 4.27 -23.57 36.73
C HIS A 455 5.09 -22.57 37.55
N LEU A 456 6.35 -22.94 37.79
CA LEU A 456 7.39 -22.14 38.44
C LEU A 456 8.11 -21.26 37.40
N VAL A 457 8.49 -20.06 37.85
CA VAL A 457 9.44 -19.06 37.30
C VAL A 457 10.03 -19.37 35.90
N PRO A 458 9.89 -18.45 34.92
CA PRO A 458 10.49 -18.61 33.59
C PRO A 458 11.99 -18.95 33.68
N ASP A 459 12.46 -19.85 32.80
CA ASP A 459 13.90 -20.13 32.68
C ASP A 459 14.66 -18.82 32.48
N VAL A 460 15.69 -18.62 33.31
CA VAL A 460 16.55 -17.43 33.20
C VAL A 460 17.42 -17.59 31.95
N PRO A 461 17.22 -16.75 30.91
CA PRO A 461 18.00 -16.88 29.69
C PRO A 461 19.49 -16.66 29.99
N GLN A 462 20.36 -17.43 29.34
CA GLN A 462 21.81 -17.22 29.39
C GLN A 462 22.27 -16.50 28.12
N ALA A 463 23.10 -15.47 28.29
CA ALA A 463 23.73 -14.79 27.17
C ALA A 463 24.61 -15.77 26.37
N LYS A 464 24.46 -15.77 25.05
CA LYS A 464 25.33 -16.54 24.14
C LYS A 464 26.73 -15.92 24.12
N GLU A 465 27.77 -16.74 24.07
CA GLU A 465 29.15 -16.26 23.94
C GLU A 465 29.41 -15.70 22.52
N THR A 466 30.03 -14.51 22.44
CA THR A 466 30.45 -13.92 21.17
C THR A 466 31.73 -14.58 20.66
N VAL A 467 31.71 -15.12 19.44
CA VAL A 467 32.89 -15.69 18.78
C VAL A 467 33.58 -14.63 17.92
N SER A 468 34.91 -14.56 17.95
CA SER A 468 35.67 -13.69 17.03
C SER A 468 36.25 -14.51 15.89
N ILE A 469 36.02 -14.08 14.65
CA ILE A 469 36.54 -14.72 13.44
C ILE A 469 37.25 -13.71 12.55
N GLU A 470 38.21 -14.19 11.77
CA GLU A 470 38.95 -13.38 10.79
C GLU A 470 38.67 -13.91 9.38
N VAL A 471 38.43 -13.00 8.42
CA VAL A 471 38.12 -13.35 7.03
C VAL A 471 39.05 -12.58 6.09
N GLU A 472 39.56 -13.25 5.05
CA GLU A 472 40.42 -12.60 4.06
C GLU A 472 39.61 -11.74 3.08
N ASN A 473 38.41 -12.19 2.71
CA ASN A 473 37.56 -11.51 1.75
C ASN A 473 36.48 -10.67 2.44
N PRO A 474 36.22 -9.44 1.99
CA PRO A 474 35.21 -8.57 2.59
C PRO A 474 33.79 -9.09 2.33
N LEU A 475 33.08 -9.41 3.42
CA LEU A 475 31.65 -9.72 3.42
C LEU A 475 30.78 -8.47 3.16
N PRO A 476 29.49 -8.63 2.77
CA PRO A 476 28.55 -7.52 2.60
C PRO A 476 28.46 -6.57 3.80
N LEU A 477 28.50 -7.10 5.02
CA LEU A 477 28.51 -6.31 6.24
C LEU A 477 29.69 -5.33 6.32
N HIS A 478 30.86 -5.67 5.77
CA HIS A 478 32.00 -4.76 5.71
C HIS A 478 31.75 -3.61 4.74
N TYR A 479 31.14 -3.89 3.59
CA TYR A 479 30.77 -2.85 2.64
C TYR A 479 29.71 -1.90 3.21
N LEU A 480 28.73 -2.42 3.94
CA LEU A 480 27.74 -1.58 4.63
C LEU A 480 28.40 -0.69 5.69
N LYS A 481 29.23 -1.27 6.56
CA LYS A 481 29.95 -0.49 7.59
C LYS A 481 30.88 0.56 6.97
N ALA A 482 31.48 0.29 5.82
CA ALA A 482 32.37 1.24 5.15
C ALA A 482 31.63 2.48 4.61
N GLN A 483 30.31 2.40 4.43
CA GLN A 483 29.46 3.51 3.98
C GLN A 483 29.02 4.44 5.11
N GLU A 484 29.28 4.08 6.37
CA GLU A 484 28.93 4.90 7.52
C GLU A 484 29.88 6.10 7.66
N ILE A 485 29.32 7.26 7.98
CA ILE A 485 30.10 8.42 8.43
C ILE A 485 30.56 8.15 9.87
N ARG A 486 31.86 7.90 10.03
CA ARG A 486 32.48 7.53 11.31
C ARG A 486 33.16 8.70 12.04
N THR A 487 33.18 9.90 11.45
CA THR A 487 33.62 11.14 12.11
C THR A 487 32.43 11.89 12.70
N GLU A 488 32.68 12.90 13.54
CA GLU A 488 31.62 13.84 13.93
C GLU A 488 30.98 14.45 12.67
N LYS A 489 29.65 14.42 12.58
CA LYS A 489 28.93 14.80 11.36
C LYS A 489 29.27 16.22 10.91
N ASN A 490 29.42 17.16 11.83
CA ASN A 490 29.72 18.56 11.53
C ASN A 490 31.15 18.77 10.99
N ASP A 491 32.06 17.83 11.22
CA ASP A 491 33.47 17.90 10.77
C ASP A 491 33.70 17.12 9.46
N PHE A 492 32.67 16.46 8.92
CA PHE A 492 32.78 15.66 7.71
C PHE A 492 32.86 16.55 6.45
N VAL A 493 33.86 16.31 5.61
CA VAL A 493 34.20 17.16 4.46
C VAL A 493 34.37 16.35 3.17
N THR A 494 34.31 17.00 2.00
CA THR A 494 34.22 16.30 0.69
C THR A 494 35.38 15.33 0.46
N LYS A 495 36.59 15.67 0.91
CA LYS A 495 37.80 14.83 0.77
C LYS A 495 37.69 13.46 1.45
N TYR A 496 36.72 13.27 2.35
CA TYR A 496 36.49 12.03 3.08
C TYR A 496 35.53 11.09 2.35
N VAL A 497 35.01 11.45 1.18
CA VAL A 497 34.23 10.56 0.33
C VAL A 497 35.17 9.79 -0.60
N THR A 498 34.98 8.48 -0.74
CA THR A 498 35.76 7.65 -1.67
C THR A 498 34.93 6.57 -2.33
N ASN A 499 35.19 6.28 -3.60
CA ASN A 499 34.64 5.11 -4.30
C ASN A 499 35.55 3.87 -4.21
N ASN A 500 36.60 3.91 -3.38
CA ASN A 500 37.53 2.80 -3.20
C ASN A 500 37.38 2.18 -1.81
N PHE A 501 36.82 0.96 -1.75
CA PHE A 501 36.59 0.23 -0.51
C PHE A 501 37.86 0.05 0.34
N THR A 502 39.00 -0.28 -0.28
CA THR A 502 40.27 -0.47 0.44
C THR A 502 40.75 0.81 1.12
N THR A 503 40.46 1.97 0.53
CA THR A 503 40.78 3.28 1.13
C THR A 503 39.87 3.56 2.33
N ALA A 504 38.58 3.26 2.20
CA ALA A 504 37.59 3.45 3.27
C ALA A 504 37.89 2.60 4.52
N VAL A 505 38.32 1.34 4.36
CA VAL A 505 38.57 0.46 5.52
C VAL A 505 39.89 0.72 6.23
N LYS A 506 40.86 1.35 5.56
CA LYS A 506 42.18 1.66 6.16
C LYS A 506 42.20 2.94 6.98
N ASN A 507 41.20 3.80 6.84
CA ASN A 507 41.13 5.06 7.55
C ASN A 507 39.67 5.40 7.91
N ASP A 508 39.40 5.51 9.21
CA ASP A 508 38.07 5.76 9.75
C ASP A 508 37.47 7.12 9.35
N HIS A 509 38.25 8.05 8.81
CA HIS A 509 37.72 9.31 8.31
C HIS A 509 36.93 9.12 7.00
N PHE A 510 37.24 8.10 6.20
CA PHE A 510 36.65 7.94 4.88
C PHE A 510 35.30 7.20 4.93
N SER A 511 34.37 7.65 4.11
CA SER A 511 33.09 7.00 3.82
C SER A 511 33.09 6.47 2.38
N TYR A 512 32.76 5.20 2.21
CA TYR A 512 32.61 4.55 0.92
C TYR A 512 31.30 4.98 0.25
N THR A 513 31.34 5.23 -1.05
CA THR A 513 30.15 5.39 -1.90
C THR A 513 30.32 4.58 -3.18
N PHE A 514 29.26 3.89 -3.59
CA PHE A 514 29.19 3.18 -4.87
C PHE A 514 28.63 4.07 -6.00
N LEU A 515 28.23 5.30 -5.68
CA LEU A 515 27.62 6.25 -6.61
C LEU A 515 28.72 6.95 -7.42
N PHE A 516 28.96 6.46 -8.64
CA PHE A 516 30.10 6.89 -9.46
C PHE A 516 30.01 8.33 -9.93
N ARG A 517 28.88 8.76 -10.51
CA ARG A 517 28.71 10.14 -11.02
C ARG A 517 28.73 11.13 -9.85
N PHE A 518 28.09 10.76 -8.73
CA PHE A 518 28.09 11.53 -7.49
C PHE A 518 29.50 11.74 -6.93
N TYR A 519 30.28 10.67 -6.78
CA TYR A 519 31.66 10.74 -6.32
C TYR A 519 32.54 11.56 -7.27
N GLN A 520 32.43 11.30 -8.58
CA GLN A 520 33.21 12.01 -9.59
C GLN A 520 32.96 13.52 -9.49
N PHE A 521 31.68 13.94 -9.45
CA PHE A 521 31.30 15.34 -9.32
C PHE A 521 31.87 15.98 -8.04
N LEU A 522 31.73 15.30 -6.89
CA LEU A 522 32.25 15.78 -5.61
C LEU A 522 33.78 15.94 -5.60
N SER A 523 34.49 14.98 -6.20
CA SER A 523 35.96 15.02 -6.26
C SER A 523 36.48 16.18 -7.11
N GLU A 524 35.74 16.55 -8.16
CA GLU A 524 36.06 17.65 -9.06
C GLU A 524 35.57 19.01 -8.52
N ASN A 525 34.51 19.02 -7.70
CA ASN A 525 33.82 20.22 -7.21
C ASN A 525 33.53 20.14 -5.70
N PRO A 526 34.56 20.17 -4.83
CA PRO A 526 34.38 20.12 -3.39
C PRO A 526 33.63 21.36 -2.87
N PHE A 527 32.75 21.19 -1.87
CA PHE A 527 31.97 22.32 -1.33
C PHE A 527 32.86 23.37 -0.64
N GLU A 528 34.08 23.00 -0.27
CA GLU A 528 35.11 23.88 0.28
C GLU A 528 35.62 24.92 -0.73
N MET A 529 35.20 24.85 -2.00
CA MET A 529 35.50 25.85 -3.03
C MET A 529 34.37 26.88 -3.24
N LEU A 530 33.23 26.73 -2.57
CA LEU A 530 32.07 27.61 -2.75
C LEU A 530 32.35 29.01 -2.17
N GLN A 531 32.01 30.06 -2.93
CA GLN A 531 32.29 31.45 -2.53
C GLN A 531 31.05 32.36 -2.58
N SER A 532 29.97 31.93 -3.22
CA SER A 532 28.74 32.72 -3.34
C SER A 532 27.47 31.86 -3.25
N GLU A 533 26.33 32.53 -3.04
CA GLU A 533 25.01 31.90 -3.09
C GLU A 533 24.75 31.22 -4.44
N THR A 534 25.14 31.87 -5.54
CA THR A 534 25.04 31.33 -6.89
C THR A 534 25.87 30.06 -7.07
N ASP A 535 27.09 30.01 -6.50
CA ASP A 535 27.92 28.81 -6.56
C ASP A 535 27.26 27.65 -5.81
N TYR A 536 26.69 27.92 -4.63
CA TYR A 536 26.00 26.93 -3.82
C TYR A 536 24.82 26.30 -4.55
N TYR A 537 23.92 27.09 -5.13
CA TYR A 537 22.75 26.55 -5.84
C TYR A 537 23.15 25.77 -7.09
N ASN A 538 24.14 26.24 -7.84
CA ASN A 538 24.65 25.51 -9.01
C ASN A 538 25.31 24.18 -8.60
N TRP A 539 26.07 24.19 -7.51
CA TRP A 539 26.69 22.99 -6.95
C TRP A 539 25.64 22.00 -6.48
N LEU A 540 24.66 22.45 -5.68
CA LEU A 540 23.56 21.62 -5.17
C LEU A 540 22.75 21.01 -6.32
N LYS A 541 22.43 21.79 -7.36
CA LYS A 541 21.70 21.32 -8.55
C LYS A 541 22.43 20.16 -9.23
N LYS A 542 23.73 20.33 -9.50
CA LYS A 542 24.55 19.33 -10.18
C LYS A 542 24.84 18.11 -9.32
N LEU A 543 25.12 18.31 -8.04
CA LEU A 543 25.32 17.24 -7.07
C LEU A 543 24.08 16.34 -6.98
N SER A 544 22.92 16.97 -6.81
CA SER A 544 21.65 16.28 -6.63
C SER A 544 21.23 15.54 -7.90
N ASN A 545 21.48 16.11 -9.08
CA ASN A 545 21.30 15.39 -10.35
C ASN A 545 22.24 14.18 -10.45
N ALA A 546 23.52 14.31 -10.11
CA ALA A 546 24.47 13.20 -10.15
C ALA A 546 24.04 12.06 -9.19
N PHE A 547 23.61 12.42 -7.98
CA PHE A 547 23.08 11.49 -6.98
C PHE A 547 21.81 10.78 -7.46
N TYR A 548 20.81 11.53 -7.95
CA TYR A 548 19.55 11.00 -8.47
C TYR A 548 19.79 10.00 -9.60
N TRP A 549 20.62 10.36 -10.57
CA TRP A 549 20.87 9.51 -11.73
C TRP A 549 21.66 8.24 -11.40
N ASP A 550 22.50 8.25 -10.37
CA ASP A 550 23.17 7.02 -9.91
C ASP A 550 22.17 6.10 -9.19
N ILE A 551 21.30 6.63 -8.33
CA ILE A 551 20.43 5.79 -7.48
C ILE A 551 19.24 5.17 -8.24
N ILE A 552 18.72 5.86 -9.25
CA ILE A 552 17.59 5.41 -10.08
C ILE A 552 18.07 4.56 -11.29
N ASP A 553 19.38 4.42 -11.50
CA ASP A 553 19.92 3.76 -12.70
C ASP A 553 19.44 2.30 -12.83
N THR A 554 18.94 1.94 -14.01
CA THR A 554 18.47 0.58 -14.35
C THR A 554 18.84 0.27 -15.79
N HIS A 555 19.31 -0.95 -16.05
CA HIS A 555 19.73 -1.38 -17.38
C HIS A 555 18.91 -2.58 -17.86
N GLN A 556 18.48 -2.56 -19.12
CA GLN A 556 17.84 -3.74 -19.73
C GLN A 556 18.81 -4.92 -19.81
N THR A 557 18.29 -6.14 -19.66
CA THR A 557 19.09 -7.37 -19.70
C THR A 557 18.67 -8.30 -20.83
N LYS A 558 19.57 -9.20 -21.22
CA LYS A 558 19.31 -10.30 -22.15
C LYS A 558 19.05 -11.64 -21.45
N VAL A 559 19.11 -11.67 -20.12
CA VAL A 559 18.78 -12.87 -19.33
C VAL A 559 17.27 -13.08 -19.40
N GLU A 560 16.86 -14.26 -19.84
CA GLU A 560 15.46 -14.62 -20.01
C GLU A 560 14.76 -14.60 -18.63
N SER A 561 13.54 -14.06 -18.56
CA SER A 561 12.76 -13.85 -17.32
C SER A 561 13.16 -12.67 -16.42
N LEU A 562 14.21 -11.89 -16.74
CA LEU A 562 14.54 -10.64 -16.04
C LEU A 562 14.17 -9.42 -16.90
N SER A 563 13.47 -8.45 -16.30
CA SER A 563 13.08 -7.21 -17.00
C SER A 563 14.25 -6.23 -17.17
N TYR A 564 14.99 -5.99 -16.08
CA TYR A 564 16.17 -5.14 -16.01
C TYR A 564 17.07 -5.57 -14.85
N TYR A 565 18.26 -5.00 -14.74
CA TYR A 565 19.14 -5.14 -13.58
C TYR A 565 19.57 -3.77 -13.05
N ILE A 566 20.04 -3.77 -11.80
CA ILE A 566 20.52 -2.56 -11.11
C ILE A 566 22.05 -2.56 -11.11
N PRO A 567 22.71 -1.62 -11.80
CA PRO A 567 24.15 -1.69 -12.04
C PRO A 567 25.00 -1.51 -10.76
N TRP A 568 24.51 -0.72 -9.80
CA TRP A 568 25.26 -0.38 -8.59
C TRP A 568 25.11 -1.39 -7.45
N ILE A 569 24.12 -2.28 -7.51
CA ILE A 569 23.76 -3.18 -6.39
C ILE A 569 24.95 -4.06 -5.96
N SER A 570 25.73 -4.57 -6.93
CA SER A 570 26.90 -5.40 -6.66
C SER A 570 27.99 -4.66 -5.91
N GLN A 571 28.23 -3.39 -6.25
CA GLN A 571 29.25 -2.55 -5.61
C GLN A 571 28.80 -2.09 -4.21
N ALA A 572 27.48 -1.94 -4.00
CA ALA A 572 26.93 -1.53 -2.72
C ALA A 572 27.13 -2.57 -1.61
N ILE A 573 27.01 -3.86 -1.94
CA ILE A 573 27.03 -4.96 -0.95
C ILE A 573 28.08 -6.04 -1.23
N ASN A 574 28.90 -5.88 -2.27
CA ASN A 574 29.96 -6.82 -2.67
C ASN A 574 29.45 -8.24 -2.99
N ILE A 575 28.37 -8.34 -3.76
CA ILE A 575 27.80 -9.59 -4.26
C ILE A 575 27.72 -9.50 -5.78
N ALA A 576 28.16 -10.56 -6.48
CA ALA A 576 28.39 -10.52 -7.93
C ALA A 576 29.31 -9.35 -8.38
N ASN A 577 30.19 -8.87 -7.49
CA ASN A 577 31.07 -7.72 -7.73
C ASN A 577 32.41 -8.13 -8.37
N ASN A 578 32.31 -8.84 -9.50
CA ASN A 578 33.47 -9.39 -10.22
C ASN A 578 33.93 -8.41 -11.31
N GLU A 579 35.18 -8.56 -11.79
CA GLU A 579 35.75 -7.70 -12.84
C GLU A 579 34.97 -7.75 -14.16
N ASP A 580 34.28 -8.86 -14.45
CA ASP A 580 33.46 -9.06 -15.65
C ASP A 580 32.18 -8.20 -15.67
N GLY A 581 31.78 -7.62 -14.54
CA GLY A 581 30.54 -6.85 -14.37
C GLY A 581 29.31 -7.71 -14.05
N ILE A 582 28.27 -7.05 -13.54
CA ILE A 582 27.04 -7.70 -13.07
C ILE A 582 26.27 -8.44 -14.17
N GLU A 583 26.14 -7.85 -15.36
CA GLU A 583 25.36 -8.45 -16.47
C GLU A 583 25.98 -9.76 -16.95
N GLU A 584 27.31 -9.80 -17.09
CA GLU A 584 28.02 -11.02 -17.48
C GLU A 584 27.93 -12.09 -16.39
N THR A 585 28.01 -11.70 -15.12
CA THR A 585 27.87 -12.62 -13.98
C THR A 585 26.45 -13.21 -13.93
N LEU A 586 25.42 -12.38 -14.08
CA LEU A 586 24.02 -12.82 -14.17
C LEU A 586 23.80 -13.78 -15.35
N ARG A 587 24.42 -13.54 -16.50
CA ARG A 587 24.30 -14.43 -17.67
C ARG A 587 24.95 -15.79 -17.44
N LYS A 588 26.03 -15.85 -16.66
CA LYS A 588 26.77 -17.09 -16.37
C LYS A 588 26.12 -17.90 -15.24
N GLU A 589 25.68 -17.23 -14.19
CA GLU A 589 25.30 -17.84 -12.91
C GLU A 589 23.81 -17.74 -12.59
N GLY A 590 23.04 -17.00 -13.39
CA GLY A 590 21.59 -16.82 -13.17
C GLY A 590 21.31 -16.12 -11.86
N ALA A 591 20.27 -16.58 -11.15
CA ALA A 591 19.91 -16.03 -9.84
C ALA A 591 20.95 -16.35 -8.74
N PHE A 592 21.74 -17.42 -8.92
CA PHE A 592 22.75 -17.86 -7.95
C PHE A 592 24.02 -17.00 -7.95
N ALA A 593 24.10 -15.98 -8.80
CA ALA A 593 25.08 -14.91 -8.67
C ALA A 593 24.89 -14.12 -7.35
N PHE A 594 23.66 -14.07 -6.84
CA PHE A 594 23.28 -13.25 -5.69
C PHE A 594 23.09 -14.04 -4.39
N ILE A 595 22.74 -15.32 -4.48
CA ILE A 595 22.48 -16.19 -3.33
C ILE A 595 23.24 -17.51 -3.44
N GLN A 596 23.44 -18.17 -2.31
CA GLN A 596 23.97 -19.53 -2.34
C GLN A 596 22.88 -20.51 -2.75
N LYS A 597 23.13 -21.29 -3.82
CA LYS A 597 22.26 -22.38 -4.26
C LYS A 597 22.06 -23.39 -3.13
N ALA A 598 20.81 -23.62 -2.72
CA ALA A 598 20.49 -24.56 -1.67
C ALA A 598 20.23 -25.97 -2.23
N ASN A 599 20.47 -26.98 -1.40
CA ASN A 599 20.09 -28.35 -1.72
C ASN A 599 18.60 -28.54 -1.41
N TRP A 600 17.89 -29.17 -2.35
CA TRP A 600 16.55 -29.70 -2.12
C TRP A 600 16.66 -31.06 -1.43
N GLU A 601 15.96 -31.22 -0.30
CA GLU A 601 15.81 -32.52 0.34
C GLU A 601 14.61 -33.25 -0.23
N SER A 602 14.82 -34.50 -0.64
CA SER A 602 13.71 -35.35 -1.05
C SER A 602 12.84 -35.70 0.17
N PRO A 603 11.52 -35.52 0.11
CA PRO A 603 10.66 -35.95 1.20
C PRO A 603 10.69 -37.48 1.30
N SER A 604 10.41 -38.01 2.48
CA SER A 604 9.97 -39.40 2.55
C SER A 604 8.59 -39.49 1.87
N LEU A 605 8.57 -40.13 0.69
CA LEU A 605 7.34 -40.34 -0.04
C LEU A 605 6.50 -41.36 0.73
N GLY A 606 5.33 -40.96 1.23
CA GLY A 606 4.38 -41.86 1.86
C GLY A 606 3.83 -42.91 0.90
N TYR A 607 2.77 -43.62 1.30
CA TYR A 607 2.01 -44.45 0.35
C TYR A 607 1.31 -43.52 -0.65
N HIS A 608 1.97 -43.22 -1.77
CA HIS A 608 1.30 -42.60 -2.90
C HIS A 608 0.06 -43.44 -3.25
N PRO A 609 -1.04 -42.84 -3.75
CA PRO A 609 -2.26 -43.56 -4.04
C PRO A 609 -1.95 -44.86 -4.80
N SER A 610 -2.51 -45.97 -4.35
CA SER A 610 -2.36 -47.27 -4.99
C SER A 610 -3.71 -47.97 -5.09
N LEU A 611 -3.94 -48.66 -6.20
CA LEU A 611 -5.20 -49.35 -6.43
C LEU A 611 -5.14 -50.76 -5.82
N THR A 612 -6.10 -51.06 -4.96
CA THR A 612 -6.32 -52.39 -4.40
C THR A 612 -7.23 -53.24 -5.29
N ASP A 613 -7.00 -54.55 -5.29
CA ASP A 613 -7.84 -55.53 -5.98
C ASP A 613 -9.25 -55.55 -5.35
N ASP A 614 -10.28 -55.76 -6.16
CA ASP A 614 -11.68 -55.71 -5.71
C ASP A 614 -12.17 -57.07 -5.18
N ASP A 615 -12.88 -57.06 -4.05
CA ASP A 615 -13.50 -58.27 -3.48
C ASP A 615 -14.60 -58.85 -4.39
N LYS A 616 -15.15 -58.04 -5.31
CA LYS A 616 -16.18 -58.42 -6.29
C LYS A 616 -15.91 -57.75 -7.65
N PRO A 617 -16.30 -58.37 -8.77
CA PRO A 617 -16.24 -57.72 -10.07
C PRO A 617 -17.14 -56.47 -10.10
N LEU A 618 -16.56 -55.32 -10.46
CA LEU A 618 -17.22 -54.02 -10.59
C LEU A 618 -17.73 -53.78 -12.02
N SER A 619 -18.79 -53.01 -12.16
CA SER A 619 -19.27 -52.48 -13.45
C SER A 619 -18.36 -51.37 -13.98
N TYR A 620 -18.48 -51.03 -15.27
CA TYR A 620 -17.70 -49.96 -15.91
C TYR A 620 -17.82 -48.61 -15.18
N GLU A 621 -19.03 -48.22 -14.76
CA GLU A 621 -19.27 -46.95 -14.05
C GLU A 621 -18.69 -46.96 -12.62
N GLU A 622 -18.73 -48.12 -11.93
CA GLU A 622 -18.09 -48.28 -10.62
C GLU A 622 -16.56 -48.20 -10.72
N ILE A 623 -15.98 -48.78 -11.77
CA ILE A 623 -14.54 -48.67 -12.07
C ILE A 623 -14.18 -47.21 -12.37
N LYS A 624 -14.95 -46.52 -13.22
CA LYS A 624 -14.72 -45.09 -13.51
C LYS A 624 -14.78 -44.22 -12.26
N THR A 625 -15.76 -44.44 -11.39
CA THR A 625 -15.89 -43.68 -10.14
C THR A 625 -14.67 -43.90 -9.24
N LYS A 626 -14.24 -45.16 -9.07
CA LYS A 626 -13.04 -45.50 -8.28
C LYS A 626 -11.77 -44.89 -8.87
N LEU A 627 -11.62 -44.91 -10.20
CA LEU A 627 -10.47 -44.32 -10.88
C LEU A 627 -10.48 -42.79 -10.87
N SER A 628 -11.66 -42.15 -10.87
CA SER A 628 -11.80 -40.71 -10.66
C SER A 628 -11.30 -40.33 -9.26
N THR A 629 -11.75 -41.03 -8.22
CA THR A 629 -11.26 -40.79 -6.85
C THR A 629 -9.76 -41.04 -6.72
N TYR A 630 -9.23 -42.07 -7.38
CA TYR A 630 -7.79 -42.34 -7.42
C TYR A 630 -7.01 -41.20 -8.10
N TYR A 631 -7.51 -40.72 -9.24
CA TYR A 631 -6.88 -39.63 -9.98
C TYR A 631 -6.92 -38.31 -9.19
N GLU A 632 -8.05 -37.97 -8.58
CA GLU A 632 -8.18 -36.82 -7.67
C GLU A 632 -7.20 -36.89 -6.49
N LYS A 633 -7.05 -38.07 -5.86
CA LYS A 633 -6.05 -38.27 -4.81
C LYS A 633 -4.62 -38.09 -5.31
N GLY A 634 -4.32 -38.56 -6.53
CA GLY A 634 -3.01 -38.35 -7.15
C GLY A 634 -2.73 -36.87 -7.41
N GLN A 635 -3.70 -36.11 -7.91
CA GLN A 635 -3.58 -34.66 -8.08
C GLN A 635 -3.35 -33.94 -6.75
N ARG A 636 -4.09 -34.31 -5.68
CA ARG A 636 -3.86 -33.76 -4.34
C ARG A 636 -2.44 -34.05 -3.82
N PHE A 637 -1.94 -35.27 -4.05
CA PHE A 637 -0.58 -35.66 -3.68
C PHE A 637 0.48 -34.85 -4.42
N LEU A 638 0.31 -34.65 -5.74
CA LEU A 638 1.23 -33.82 -6.55
C LEU A 638 1.24 -32.36 -6.07
N ASN A 639 0.07 -31.81 -5.75
CA ASN A 639 -0.04 -30.47 -5.14
C ASN A 639 0.68 -30.40 -3.79
N ALA A 640 0.50 -31.39 -2.90
CA ALA A 640 1.19 -31.43 -1.61
C ALA A 640 2.72 -31.50 -1.77
N LEU A 641 3.22 -32.28 -2.74
CA LEU A 641 4.65 -32.35 -3.07
C LEU A 641 5.19 -31.01 -3.62
N HIS A 642 4.41 -30.31 -4.45
CA HIS A 642 4.76 -28.98 -4.92
C HIS A 642 4.83 -27.97 -3.75
N GLN A 643 3.85 -27.97 -2.85
CA GLN A 643 3.85 -27.07 -1.69
C GLN A 643 5.01 -27.33 -0.73
N PHE A 644 5.35 -28.59 -0.47
CA PHE A 644 6.56 -28.97 0.26
C PHE A 644 7.83 -28.40 -0.40
N THR A 645 7.90 -28.41 -1.73
CA THR A 645 9.02 -27.84 -2.49
C THR A 645 9.07 -26.32 -2.40
N VAL A 646 7.91 -25.64 -2.51
CA VAL A 646 7.80 -24.19 -2.33
C VAL A 646 8.23 -23.77 -0.92
N GLN A 647 7.85 -24.53 0.11
CA GLN A 647 8.21 -24.21 1.49
C GLN A 647 9.71 -24.38 1.75
N GLN A 648 10.36 -25.42 1.20
CA GLN A 648 11.83 -25.52 1.28
C GLN A 648 12.52 -24.37 0.56
N PHE A 649 12.03 -24.00 -0.63
CA PHE A 649 12.53 -22.84 -1.37
C PHE A 649 12.41 -21.55 -0.54
N TRP A 650 11.25 -21.34 0.10
CA TRP A 650 10.97 -20.19 0.97
C TRP A 650 12.00 -20.07 2.10
N VAL A 651 12.22 -21.18 2.82
CA VAL A 651 13.11 -21.23 3.99
C VAL A 651 14.58 -21.10 3.59
N LYS A 652 14.99 -21.70 2.47
CA LYS A 652 16.41 -21.86 2.12
C LYS A 652 16.95 -20.84 1.13
N GLU A 653 16.18 -20.44 0.12
CA GLU A 653 16.62 -19.52 -0.94
C GLU A 653 15.94 -18.16 -0.81
N TYR A 654 14.62 -18.10 -0.64
CA TYR A 654 13.91 -16.82 -0.51
C TYR A 654 14.37 -16.02 0.71
N SER A 655 14.60 -16.66 1.86
CA SER A 655 15.14 -15.99 3.06
C SER A 655 16.49 -15.30 2.82
N GLN A 656 17.30 -15.78 1.88
CA GLN A 656 18.56 -15.12 1.46
C GLN A 656 18.25 -13.87 0.64
N PHE A 657 17.26 -13.88 -0.26
CA PHE A 657 16.81 -12.68 -0.97
C PHE A 657 16.25 -11.61 -0.03
N VAL A 658 15.51 -12.02 1.01
CA VAL A 658 15.06 -11.09 2.07
C VAL A 658 16.26 -10.46 2.78
N GLN A 659 17.30 -11.22 3.11
CA GLN A 659 18.54 -10.67 3.66
C GLN A 659 19.19 -9.65 2.71
N LEU A 660 19.28 -9.96 1.42
CA LEU A 660 19.82 -9.06 0.40
C LEU A 660 19.04 -7.75 0.35
N PHE A 661 17.72 -7.81 0.38
CA PHE A 661 16.85 -6.64 0.42
C PHE A 661 17.19 -5.72 1.62
N TYR A 662 17.34 -6.27 2.83
CA TYR A 662 17.72 -5.48 4.00
C TYR A 662 19.13 -4.87 3.88
N PHE A 663 20.08 -5.59 3.27
CA PHE A 663 21.41 -5.04 3.02
C PHE A 663 21.37 -3.88 2.02
N VAL A 664 20.63 -4.02 0.92
CA VAL A 664 20.48 -2.95 -0.08
C VAL A 664 19.78 -1.74 0.52
N ARG A 665 18.71 -1.95 1.29
CA ARG A 665 18.01 -0.87 2.01
C ARG A 665 18.95 -0.10 2.93
N ARG A 666 19.79 -0.80 3.70
CA ARG A 666 20.82 -0.16 4.55
C ARG A 666 21.82 0.62 3.72
N ALA A 667 22.27 0.07 2.60
CA ALA A 667 23.18 0.78 1.70
C ALA A 667 22.57 2.09 1.20
N LEU A 668 21.30 2.08 0.76
CA LEU A 668 20.56 3.27 0.35
C LEU A 668 20.44 4.30 1.49
N ALA A 669 20.09 3.86 2.70
CA ALA A 669 20.00 4.75 3.87
C ALA A 669 21.36 5.40 4.20
N HIS A 670 22.47 4.66 4.08
CA HIS A 670 23.81 5.22 4.26
C HIS A 670 24.14 6.25 3.16
N GLN A 671 23.79 6.00 1.89
CA GLN A 671 24.00 6.96 0.81
C GLN A 671 23.13 8.23 0.97
N GLN A 672 21.88 8.09 1.41
CA GLN A 672 21.03 9.22 1.76
C GLN A 672 21.65 10.04 2.90
N SER A 673 22.05 9.39 4.00
CA SER A 673 22.71 10.07 5.12
C SER A 673 23.98 10.79 4.68
N LEU A 674 24.77 10.20 3.77
CA LEU A 674 25.97 10.81 3.21
C LEU A 674 25.63 12.09 2.43
N TYR A 675 24.68 12.02 1.49
CA TYR A 675 24.22 13.16 0.72
C TYR A 675 23.69 14.29 1.62
N LEU A 676 22.81 13.96 2.58
CA LEU A 676 22.22 14.93 3.49
C LEU A 676 23.26 15.60 4.40
N THR A 677 24.26 14.84 4.86
CA THR A 677 25.35 15.41 5.67
C THR A 677 26.20 16.38 4.84
N LEU A 678 26.49 16.05 3.58
CA LEU A 678 27.29 16.92 2.70
C LEU A 678 26.58 18.24 2.38
N ILE A 679 25.28 18.23 2.07
CA ILE A 679 24.54 19.47 1.79
C ILE A 679 24.37 20.34 3.04
N ASN A 680 24.20 19.73 4.21
CA ASN A 680 24.16 20.44 5.50
C ASN A 680 25.50 21.07 5.82
N ASN A 681 26.60 20.34 5.67
CA ASN A 681 27.94 20.85 5.95
C ASN A 681 28.36 21.93 4.95
N ALA A 682 27.94 21.84 3.69
CA ALA A 682 28.11 22.91 2.72
C ALA A 682 27.40 24.21 3.17
N LEU A 683 26.18 24.11 3.71
CA LEU A 683 25.47 25.26 4.29
C LEU A 683 26.20 25.84 5.50
N LEU A 684 26.65 24.97 6.43
CA LEU A 684 27.41 25.39 7.61
C LEU A 684 28.71 26.10 7.22
N TYR A 685 29.45 25.54 6.26
CA TYR A 685 30.67 26.15 5.71
C TYR A 685 30.40 27.56 5.16
N MET A 686 29.38 27.70 4.32
CA MET A 686 28.98 28.99 3.72
C MET A 686 28.50 30.02 4.77
N SER A 687 27.88 29.56 5.86
CA SER A 687 27.44 30.44 6.96
C SER A 687 28.60 30.98 7.81
N GLY A 688 29.66 30.19 7.99
CA GLY A 688 30.82 30.53 8.83
C GLY A 688 31.77 31.55 8.20
N GLU A 689 31.79 31.67 6.87
CA GLU A 689 32.65 32.59 6.11
C GLU A 689 32.17 34.06 6.16
N GLY A 690 30.96 34.33 6.70
CA GLY A 690 30.40 35.68 6.83
C GLY A 690 30.04 36.38 5.51
N VAL A 691 29.99 35.61 4.41
CA VAL A 691 29.71 36.10 3.05
C VAL A 691 28.21 36.25 2.77
N LEU A 692 27.37 35.49 3.48
CA LEU A 692 25.92 35.44 3.28
C LEU A 692 25.17 36.27 4.32
N THR A 693 24.06 36.89 3.91
CA THR A 693 23.11 37.55 4.79
C THR A 693 22.26 36.51 5.55
N PRO A 694 21.72 36.84 6.74
CA PRO A 694 20.85 35.94 7.49
C PRO A 694 19.66 35.40 6.65
N THR A 695 19.08 36.26 5.81
CA THR A 695 17.98 35.88 4.91
C THR A 695 18.40 34.88 3.84
N GLN A 696 19.62 34.98 3.31
CA GLN A 696 20.16 33.98 2.36
C GLN A 696 20.38 32.64 3.05
N ILE A 697 20.94 32.64 4.27
CA ILE A 697 21.16 31.42 5.06
C ILE A 697 19.82 30.73 5.37
N GLU A 698 18.80 31.49 5.77
CA GLU A 698 17.45 30.99 6.03
C GLU A 698 16.85 30.33 4.78
N ARG A 699 16.86 31.02 3.62
CA ARG A 699 16.38 30.48 2.34
C ARG A 699 17.15 29.22 1.89
N MET A 700 18.46 29.17 2.09
CA MET A 700 19.26 27.97 1.80
C MET A 700 18.91 26.81 2.75
N GLY A 701 18.67 27.09 4.04
CA GLY A 701 18.21 26.09 5.01
C GLY A 701 16.84 25.50 4.67
N GLU A 702 15.91 26.32 4.18
CA GLU A 702 14.63 25.84 3.66
C GLU A 702 14.82 24.88 2.47
N GLN A 703 15.75 25.20 1.56
CA GLN A 703 16.04 24.33 0.42
C GLN A 703 16.67 23.00 0.82
N VAL A 704 17.54 22.98 1.84
CA VAL A 704 18.06 21.73 2.42
C VAL A 704 16.91 20.88 3.00
N THR A 705 15.95 21.51 3.66
CA THR A 705 14.75 20.82 4.20
C THR A 705 13.93 20.20 3.07
N LEU A 706 13.68 20.95 1.99
CA LEU A 706 12.94 20.43 0.83
C LEU A 706 13.71 19.31 0.11
N GLN A 707 15.03 19.42 -0.05
CA GLN A 707 15.88 18.36 -0.62
C GLN A 707 15.88 17.09 0.24
N THR A 708 15.78 17.23 1.56
CA THR A 708 15.66 16.08 2.47
C THR A 708 14.41 15.26 2.15
N ASN A 709 13.26 15.92 2.02
CA ASN A 709 12.00 15.28 1.63
C ASN A 709 12.08 14.65 0.23
N ARG A 710 12.73 15.32 -0.72
CA ARG A 710 12.89 14.85 -2.10
C ARG A 710 13.79 13.61 -2.20
N THR A 711 14.90 13.61 -1.46
CA THR A 711 15.85 12.49 -1.45
C THR A 711 15.19 11.23 -0.90
N ALA A 712 14.30 11.36 0.10
CA ALA A 712 13.51 10.23 0.59
C ALA A 712 12.64 9.61 -0.51
N LYS A 713 11.99 10.44 -1.35
CA LYS A 713 11.24 9.96 -2.53
C LYS A 713 12.15 9.24 -3.53
N TRP A 714 13.36 9.73 -3.77
CA TRP A 714 14.33 9.04 -4.65
C TRP A 714 14.77 7.70 -4.08
N MET A 715 15.00 7.61 -2.76
CA MET A 715 15.36 6.33 -2.12
C MET A 715 14.21 5.34 -2.25
N GLN A 716 12.97 5.79 -2.07
CA GLN A 716 11.79 4.96 -2.24
C GLN A 716 11.65 4.43 -3.68
N SER A 717 11.79 5.29 -4.69
CA SER A 717 11.76 4.86 -6.10
C SER A 717 12.91 3.89 -6.44
N SER A 718 14.09 4.10 -5.86
CA SER A 718 15.21 3.16 -6.01
C SER A 718 14.89 1.81 -5.38
N LEU A 719 14.30 1.80 -4.18
CA LEU A 719 13.89 0.59 -3.48
C LEU A 719 12.79 -0.17 -4.24
N GLU A 720 11.85 0.54 -4.87
CA GLU A 720 10.85 -0.06 -5.77
C GLU A 720 11.49 -0.75 -6.97
N ASN A 721 12.50 -0.11 -7.57
CA ASN A 721 13.27 -0.73 -8.65
C ASN A 721 13.99 -2.00 -8.17
N VAL A 722 14.57 -1.97 -6.96
CA VAL A 722 15.21 -3.13 -6.30
C VAL A 722 14.21 -4.25 -6.06
N ASN A 723 13.01 -3.94 -5.57
CA ASN A 723 11.97 -4.93 -5.30
C ASN A 723 11.60 -5.71 -6.55
N HIS A 724 11.31 -5.02 -7.64
CA HIS A 724 11.00 -5.67 -8.92
C HIS A 724 12.17 -6.49 -9.47
N PHE A 725 13.41 -6.01 -9.32
CA PHE A 725 14.59 -6.79 -9.70
C PHE A 725 14.74 -8.07 -8.86
N LEU A 726 14.55 -7.99 -7.53
CA LEU A 726 14.61 -9.14 -6.64
C LEU A 726 13.44 -10.11 -6.87
N GLU A 727 12.22 -9.62 -7.14
CA GLU A 727 11.05 -10.42 -7.51
C GLU A 727 11.33 -11.32 -8.72
N ASP A 728 11.87 -10.73 -9.80
CA ASP A 728 12.22 -11.49 -11.00
C ASP A 728 13.36 -12.50 -10.72
N LEU A 729 14.35 -12.15 -9.87
CA LEU A 729 15.43 -13.05 -9.45
C LEU A 729 14.93 -14.23 -8.61
N VAL A 730 13.99 -14.01 -7.69
CA VAL A 730 13.40 -15.07 -6.85
C VAL A 730 12.69 -16.10 -7.72
N LEU A 731 11.89 -15.65 -8.69
CA LEU A 731 11.21 -16.55 -9.61
C LEU A 731 12.18 -17.32 -10.50
N LEU A 732 13.25 -16.67 -10.95
CA LEU A 732 14.32 -17.32 -11.71
C LEU A 732 14.99 -18.42 -10.87
N ALA A 733 15.34 -18.14 -9.61
CA ALA A 733 15.95 -19.12 -8.70
C ALA A 733 15.06 -20.36 -8.49
N TYR A 734 13.76 -20.15 -8.25
CA TYR A 734 12.81 -21.25 -8.09
C TYR A 734 12.75 -22.15 -9.32
N LYS A 735 12.64 -21.54 -10.52
CA LYS A 735 12.60 -22.25 -11.80
C LYS A 735 13.89 -23.00 -12.12
N GLU A 736 15.05 -22.44 -11.78
CA GLU A 736 16.36 -23.03 -12.08
C GLU A 736 16.82 -24.11 -11.08
N ASN A 737 16.16 -24.25 -9.92
CA ASN A 737 16.55 -25.22 -8.90
C ASN A 737 15.39 -26.07 -8.39
N PHE A 738 14.57 -25.54 -7.49
CA PHE A 738 13.58 -26.31 -6.74
C PHE A 738 12.48 -26.88 -7.65
N TYR A 739 11.99 -26.09 -8.61
CA TYR A 739 10.94 -26.54 -9.53
C TYR A 739 11.40 -27.71 -10.42
N LEU A 740 12.66 -27.71 -10.87
CA LEU A 740 13.22 -28.82 -11.65
C LEU A 740 13.32 -30.12 -10.83
N GLN A 741 13.64 -30.01 -9.53
CA GLN A 741 13.64 -31.19 -8.65
C GLN A 741 12.22 -31.72 -8.44
N TYR A 742 11.25 -30.82 -8.22
CA TYR A 742 9.83 -31.18 -8.17
C TYR A 742 9.38 -31.93 -9.41
N LEU A 743 9.63 -31.39 -10.62
CA LEU A 743 9.22 -32.04 -11.87
C LEU A 743 9.80 -33.44 -12.00
N LYS A 744 11.09 -33.61 -11.70
CA LYS A 744 11.74 -34.91 -11.73
C LYS A 744 11.09 -35.92 -10.77
N THR A 745 10.80 -35.51 -9.54
CA THR A 745 10.16 -36.38 -8.55
C THR A 745 8.69 -36.66 -8.89
N ALA A 746 7.95 -35.66 -9.35
CA ALA A 746 6.56 -35.78 -9.80
C ALA A 746 6.43 -36.77 -10.97
N GLU A 747 7.35 -36.73 -11.94
CA GLU A 747 7.41 -37.71 -13.03
C GLU A 747 7.64 -39.14 -12.53
N GLU A 748 8.57 -39.34 -11.58
CA GLU A 748 8.86 -40.66 -11.01
C GLU A 748 7.63 -41.23 -10.28
N VAL A 749 6.97 -40.38 -9.50
CA VAL A 749 5.72 -40.72 -8.80
C VAL A 749 4.60 -41.02 -9.79
N GLY A 750 4.39 -40.17 -10.80
CA GLY A 750 3.36 -40.37 -11.82
C GLY A 750 3.57 -41.65 -12.63
N LYS A 751 4.82 -42.00 -12.95
CA LYS A 751 5.18 -43.31 -13.56
C LYS A 751 4.77 -44.47 -12.65
N SER A 752 4.99 -44.38 -11.34
CA SER A 752 4.55 -45.38 -10.36
C SER A 752 3.01 -45.49 -10.30
N MET A 753 2.30 -44.35 -10.27
CA MET A 753 0.84 -44.32 -10.27
C MET A 753 0.24 -44.92 -11.56
N ASN A 754 0.84 -44.64 -12.72
CA ASN A 754 0.44 -45.21 -14.01
C ASN A 754 0.68 -46.72 -14.08
N GLN A 755 1.75 -47.23 -13.46
CA GLN A 755 1.99 -48.68 -13.33
C GLN A 755 0.93 -49.34 -12.44
N SER A 756 0.51 -48.69 -11.34
CA SER A 756 -0.57 -49.18 -10.49
C SER A 756 -1.90 -49.26 -11.25
N LEU A 757 -2.24 -48.21 -12.01
CA LEU A 757 -3.41 -48.17 -12.90
C LEU A 757 -3.42 -49.32 -13.90
N THR A 758 -2.31 -49.50 -14.62
CA THR A 758 -2.19 -50.55 -15.65
C THR A 758 -2.29 -51.95 -15.02
N THR A 759 -1.66 -52.16 -13.86
CA THR A 759 -1.71 -53.43 -13.13
C THR A 759 -3.14 -53.75 -12.65
N TYR A 760 -3.83 -52.76 -12.07
CA TYR A 760 -5.22 -52.91 -11.62
C TYR A 760 -6.17 -53.28 -12.76
N LEU A 761 -6.08 -52.57 -13.90
CA LEU A 761 -6.89 -52.84 -15.09
C LEU A 761 -6.60 -54.23 -15.68
N SER A 762 -5.35 -54.70 -15.64
CA SER A 762 -4.98 -56.03 -16.12
C SER A 762 -5.59 -57.17 -15.29
N LYS A 763 -5.80 -56.95 -13.98
CA LYS A 763 -6.33 -57.96 -13.05
C LYS A 763 -7.85 -57.92 -12.91
N ASN A 764 -8.43 -56.73 -12.80
CA ASN A 764 -9.84 -56.51 -12.47
C ASN A 764 -10.68 -56.12 -13.71
N GLY A 765 -10.05 -55.80 -14.84
CA GLY A 765 -10.70 -55.41 -16.10
C GLY A 765 -11.26 -56.56 -16.94
N ASN A 766 -11.53 -57.73 -16.36
CA ASN A 766 -12.06 -58.90 -17.10
C ASN A 766 -13.48 -58.67 -17.68
N LEU A 767 -14.17 -57.61 -17.25
CA LEU A 767 -15.49 -57.19 -17.76
C LEU A 767 -15.42 -56.04 -18.79
N LEU A 768 -14.24 -55.49 -19.06
CA LEU A 768 -14.02 -54.38 -19.98
C LEU A 768 -13.49 -54.90 -21.33
N SER A 769 -14.04 -54.36 -22.43
CA SER A 769 -13.45 -54.50 -23.76
C SER A 769 -12.09 -53.80 -23.85
N ASP A 770 -11.28 -54.16 -24.83
CA ASP A 770 -9.97 -53.54 -25.01
C ASP A 770 -10.08 -52.05 -25.36
N GLU A 771 -11.12 -51.64 -26.11
CA GLU A 771 -11.43 -50.23 -26.38
C GLU A 771 -11.79 -49.45 -25.10
N GLU A 772 -12.57 -50.05 -24.19
CA GLU A 772 -12.92 -49.42 -22.90
C GLU A 772 -11.70 -49.27 -22.00
N LYS A 773 -10.77 -50.24 -22.01
CA LYS A 773 -9.50 -50.15 -21.26
C LYS A 773 -8.63 -49.03 -21.79
N GLU A 774 -8.49 -48.89 -23.10
CA GLU A 774 -7.73 -47.80 -23.71
C GLU A 774 -8.32 -46.42 -23.37
N GLN A 775 -9.65 -46.28 -23.43
CA GLN A 775 -10.32 -45.03 -23.05
C GLN A 775 -10.10 -44.66 -21.58
N VAL A 776 -10.19 -45.65 -20.68
CA VAL A 776 -9.98 -45.43 -19.24
C VAL A 776 -8.53 -45.08 -18.93
N ILE A 777 -7.55 -45.73 -19.57
CA ILE A 777 -6.13 -45.37 -19.42
C ILE A 777 -5.88 -43.95 -19.92
N ALA A 778 -6.39 -43.61 -21.12
CA ALA A 778 -6.21 -42.28 -21.68
C ALA A 778 -6.82 -41.18 -20.79
N GLN A 779 -7.89 -41.49 -20.06
CA GLN A 779 -8.59 -40.54 -19.19
C GLN A 779 -7.92 -40.32 -17.82
N PHE A 780 -7.32 -41.36 -17.22
CA PHE A 780 -6.84 -41.32 -15.83
C PHE A 780 -5.33 -41.56 -15.66
N GLN A 781 -4.58 -41.61 -16.76
CA GLN A 781 -3.11 -41.61 -16.68
C GLN A 781 -2.58 -40.22 -16.33
N PHE A 782 -1.52 -40.17 -15.53
CA PHE A 782 -0.78 -38.95 -15.23
C PHE A 782 0.24 -38.63 -16.32
N THR A 783 0.26 -37.38 -16.75
CA THR A 783 1.05 -36.85 -17.87
C THR A 783 1.82 -35.60 -17.44
N ASP A 784 2.69 -35.08 -18.31
CA ASP A 784 3.48 -33.87 -18.03
C ASP A 784 2.60 -32.66 -17.71
N ILE A 785 1.41 -32.56 -18.33
CA ILE A 785 0.42 -31.51 -18.06
C ILE A 785 -0.01 -31.52 -16.59
N ASP A 786 -0.18 -32.70 -15.99
CA ASP A 786 -0.59 -32.83 -14.59
C ASP A 786 0.48 -32.28 -13.66
N TYR A 787 1.76 -32.56 -13.93
CA TYR A 787 2.88 -32.09 -13.12
C TYR A 787 3.07 -30.57 -13.28
N GLU A 788 3.00 -30.06 -14.52
CA GLU A 788 3.19 -28.64 -14.86
C GLU A 788 2.02 -27.77 -14.39
N SER A 789 0.80 -28.31 -14.33
CA SER A 789 -0.39 -27.56 -13.89
C SER A 789 -0.32 -27.05 -12.44
N CYS A 790 0.62 -27.57 -11.65
CA CYS A 790 0.84 -27.16 -10.27
C CYS A 790 1.60 -25.82 -10.17
N LEU A 791 2.30 -25.39 -11.22
CA LEU A 791 3.00 -24.10 -11.23
C LEU A 791 2.02 -22.96 -11.52
N ASN A 792 1.83 -22.09 -10.53
CA ASN A 792 1.15 -20.82 -10.72
C ASN A 792 2.13 -19.66 -10.41
N GLU A 793 2.69 -19.07 -11.46
CA GLU A 793 3.66 -17.97 -11.31
C GLU A 793 3.04 -16.71 -10.68
N GLN A 794 1.76 -16.45 -10.98
CA GLN A 794 1.06 -15.32 -10.37
C GLN A 794 0.91 -15.54 -8.86
N MET A 795 0.54 -16.76 -8.46
CA MET A 795 0.47 -17.14 -7.04
C MET A 795 1.83 -16.97 -6.34
N LEU A 796 2.94 -17.38 -6.97
CA LEU A 796 4.28 -17.14 -6.40
C LEU A 796 4.60 -15.65 -6.28
N ARG A 797 4.26 -14.84 -7.29
CA ARG A 797 4.40 -13.38 -7.24
C ARG A 797 3.55 -12.75 -6.14
N ASP A 798 2.36 -13.27 -5.89
CA ASP A 798 1.46 -12.78 -4.84
C ASP A 798 2.02 -13.04 -3.42
N PHE A 799 2.95 -14.00 -3.23
CA PHE A 799 3.65 -14.19 -1.95
C PHE A 799 4.94 -13.39 -1.82
N ILE A 800 5.59 -13.10 -2.94
CA ILE A 800 6.85 -12.36 -2.95
C ILE A 800 6.52 -10.89 -2.76
N ASP A 801 6.56 -10.46 -1.50
CA ASP A 801 6.37 -9.06 -1.15
C ASP A 801 7.57 -8.56 -0.36
N PHE A 802 8.38 -7.71 -0.99
CA PHE A 802 9.44 -6.97 -0.32
C PHE A 802 8.96 -5.60 0.19
N LYS A 803 7.73 -5.19 -0.12
CA LYS A 803 7.20 -3.87 0.23
C LYS A 803 6.72 -3.86 1.68
N TYR A 804 6.93 -2.74 2.36
CA TYR A 804 6.22 -2.47 3.62
C TYR A 804 4.76 -2.22 3.27
N GLN A 805 3.89 -3.16 3.61
CA GLN A 805 2.46 -2.98 3.41
C GLN A 805 1.95 -1.83 4.30
N ALA A 806 1.62 -0.68 3.71
CA ALA A 806 0.49 0.11 4.19
C ALA A 806 -0.73 -0.29 3.34
N PRO A 807 -1.71 -1.01 3.89
CA PRO A 807 -2.76 -1.60 3.06
C PRO A 807 -3.84 -0.63 2.59
N PHE A 808 -3.64 0.67 2.83
CA PHE A 808 -4.42 1.74 2.23
C PHE A 808 -3.47 2.89 1.93
N SER A 809 -3.01 2.97 0.69
CA SER A 809 -3.00 4.27 0.02
C SER A 809 -4.46 4.72 -0.09
N LEU A 810 -5.03 5.20 1.03
CA LEU A 810 -6.33 5.90 1.05
C LEU A 810 -6.27 7.20 0.23
N GLU A 811 -5.09 7.49 -0.30
CA GLU A 811 -4.83 8.36 -1.41
C GLU A 811 -4.13 7.53 -2.48
N GLY A 812 -4.82 7.19 -3.58
CA GLY A 812 -4.19 6.56 -4.74
C GLY A 812 -2.90 7.28 -5.13
N GLN A 813 -1.99 6.61 -5.84
CA GLN A 813 -0.77 7.24 -6.35
C GLN A 813 -1.04 8.59 -7.07
N GLU A 814 -2.25 8.79 -7.59
CA GLU A 814 -2.71 10.07 -8.15
C GLU A 814 -2.83 11.22 -7.12
N THR A 815 -3.27 10.98 -5.88
CA THR A 815 -3.46 12.01 -4.85
C THR A 815 -2.17 12.42 -4.13
N GLU A 816 -1.16 11.54 -4.02
CA GLU A 816 0.17 11.96 -3.52
C GLU A 816 0.93 12.81 -4.54
N LEU A 817 0.78 12.50 -5.84
CA LEU A 817 1.43 13.25 -6.91
C LEU A 817 0.72 14.58 -7.16
N CYS A 818 -0.59 14.67 -6.96
CA CYS A 818 -1.36 15.90 -7.12
C CYS A 818 -1.30 16.77 -5.86
N HIS A 819 -0.72 17.95 -5.97
CA HIS A 819 -0.59 18.89 -4.85
C HIS A 819 -1.82 19.78 -4.65
N LEU A 820 -2.64 19.98 -5.69
CA LEU A 820 -3.84 20.81 -5.65
C LEU A 820 -4.81 20.38 -6.74
N ILE A 821 -6.10 20.21 -6.39
CA ILE A 821 -7.22 20.16 -7.34
C ILE A 821 -8.24 21.20 -6.90
N ALA A 822 -8.13 22.41 -7.43
CA ALA A 822 -9.06 23.50 -7.15
C ALA A 822 -10.26 23.42 -8.11
N GLN A 823 -11.42 23.08 -7.53
CA GLN A 823 -12.68 22.95 -8.25
C GLN A 823 -13.80 23.63 -7.48
N SER A 824 -14.88 23.94 -8.19
CA SER A 824 -16.09 24.42 -7.54
C SER A 824 -16.98 23.25 -7.09
N VAL A 825 -17.64 23.42 -5.96
CA VAL A 825 -18.55 22.43 -5.37
C VAL A 825 -19.92 23.08 -5.18
N PRO A 826 -20.97 22.49 -5.79
CA PRO A 826 -22.33 22.99 -5.62
C PRO A 826 -22.85 22.69 -4.20
N ASN A 827 -23.28 23.74 -3.48
CA ASN A 827 -23.92 23.56 -2.19
C ASN A 827 -25.45 23.56 -2.35
N GLN A 828 -26.07 22.40 -2.13
CA GLN A 828 -27.51 22.23 -2.30
C GLN A 828 -28.35 22.93 -1.22
N GLU A 829 -27.78 23.26 -0.05
CA GLU A 829 -28.52 23.85 1.06
C GLU A 829 -28.63 25.38 0.98
N ASP A 830 -27.57 26.07 0.51
CA ASP A 830 -27.45 27.54 0.58
C ASP A 830 -27.53 28.28 -0.76
N ASN A 831 -27.62 27.56 -1.89
CA ASN A 831 -27.67 28.16 -3.24
C ASN A 831 -26.46 29.05 -3.57
N VAL A 832 -25.33 28.80 -2.88
CA VAL A 832 -24.03 29.46 -3.02
C VAL A 832 -23.01 28.37 -3.31
N ASP A 833 -22.28 28.49 -4.41
CA ASP A 833 -21.23 27.54 -4.75
C ASP A 833 -19.95 27.87 -3.97
N SER A 834 -19.14 26.85 -3.68
CA SER A 834 -17.88 27.00 -2.94
C SER A 834 -16.69 26.52 -3.75
N ILE A 835 -15.48 26.94 -3.40
CA ILE A 835 -14.25 26.43 -4.00
C ILE A 835 -13.56 25.54 -2.97
N SER A 836 -13.22 24.31 -3.36
CA SER A 836 -12.52 23.38 -2.50
C SER A 836 -11.33 22.74 -3.20
N ASP A 837 -10.37 22.28 -2.39
CA ASP A 837 -9.25 21.45 -2.82
C ASP A 837 -9.60 19.97 -2.61
N GLN A 838 -9.77 19.21 -3.70
CA GLN A 838 -10.11 17.78 -3.62
C GLN A 838 -8.95 16.91 -3.08
N THR A 839 -7.73 17.47 -2.99
CA THR A 839 -6.57 16.78 -2.40
C THR A 839 -6.43 16.98 -0.90
N TYR A 840 -7.23 17.88 -0.30
CA TYR A 840 -7.15 18.26 1.12
C TYR A 840 -5.77 18.76 1.59
N ASN A 841 -4.90 19.18 0.66
CA ASN A 841 -3.56 19.66 0.95
C ASN A 841 -3.52 21.15 1.32
N SER A 842 -4.54 21.90 0.90
CA SER A 842 -4.64 23.34 1.14
C SER A 842 -4.97 23.65 2.60
N GLU A 843 -4.20 24.55 3.21
CA GLU A 843 -4.39 25.03 4.58
C GLU A 843 -5.61 25.95 4.67
N SER A 844 -5.83 26.76 3.63
CA SER A 844 -6.97 27.66 3.51
C SER A 844 -7.19 28.11 2.07
N ILE A 845 -8.45 28.37 1.72
CA ILE A 845 -8.84 29.00 0.45
C ILE A 845 -9.68 30.24 0.80
N HIS A 846 -9.25 31.42 0.36
CA HIS A 846 -9.95 32.69 0.60
C HIS A 846 -10.45 33.30 -0.71
N TYR A 847 -11.73 33.67 -0.74
CA TYR A 847 -12.37 34.35 -1.87
C TYR A 847 -13.56 35.20 -1.39
N SER A 848 -13.98 36.16 -2.21
CA SER A 848 -14.80 37.31 -1.75
C SER A 848 -16.31 37.17 -1.97
N ILE A 849 -16.83 36.02 -2.43
CA ILE A 849 -18.19 35.95 -3.02
C ILE A 849 -19.08 34.86 -2.42
N SER A 850 -20.39 35.17 -2.38
CA SER A 850 -21.51 34.30 -2.02
C SER A 850 -22.59 34.28 -3.13
N SER A 851 -22.29 33.73 -4.30
CA SER A 851 -23.25 33.59 -5.42
C SER A 851 -23.06 32.27 -6.16
N LYS A 852 -24.06 31.89 -6.96
CA LYS A 852 -24.00 30.70 -7.83
C LYS A 852 -23.04 30.92 -9.00
N PHE A 853 -22.22 29.93 -9.30
CA PHE A 853 -21.28 29.91 -10.40
C PHE A 853 -21.97 29.46 -11.72
N PRO A 854 -21.48 29.93 -12.89
CA PRO A 854 -21.95 29.49 -14.20
C PRO A 854 -21.59 28.02 -14.44
N GLU A 855 -22.37 27.36 -15.30
CA GLU A 855 -22.12 25.97 -15.71
C GLU A 855 -21.05 25.91 -16.81
N GLY A 856 -20.09 24.99 -16.66
CA GLY A 856 -18.99 24.77 -17.59
C GLY A 856 -19.19 23.64 -18.59
N ARG A 857 -18.08 23.08 -19.06
CA ARG A 857 -18.08 22.03 -20.10
C ARG A 857 -18.83 20.75 -19.67
N THR A 858 -18.83 20.40 -18.39
CA THR A 858 -19.46 19.19 -17.83
C THR A 858 -20.82 19.50 -17.19
N LEU A 859 -21.34 20.71 -17.38
CA LEU A 859 -22.52 21.26 -16.67
C LEU A 859 -22.34 21.37 -15.15
N SER A 860 -21.14 21.11 -14.64
CA SER A 860 -20.77 21.44 -13.26
C SER A 860 -20.45 22.93 -13.17
N PRO A 861 -20.61 23.57 -12.00
CA PRO A 861 -20.24 24.96 -11.84
C PRO A 861 -18.73 25.15 -12.07
N VAL A 862 -18.32 26.29 -12.60
CA VAL A 862 -16.90 26.63 -12.88
C VAL A 862 -16.49 27.92 -12.20
N ILE A 863 -15.19 28.09 -11.95
CA ILE A 863 -14.66 29.27 -11.27
C ILE A 863 -14.60 30.44 -12.26
N PRO A 864 -15.44 31.46 -12.09
CA PRO A 864 -15.45 32.63 -12.97
C PRO A 864 -14.47 33.67 -12.44
N LEU A 865 -13.83 34.35 -13.35
CA LEU A 865 -12.77 35.30 -13.07
C LEU A 865 -13.11 36.61 -13.78
N ASP A 866 -13.45 37.62 -12.99
CA ASP A 866 -13.60 39.00 -13.45
C ASP A 866 -12.99 39.98 -12.43
N SER A 867 -12.82 41.25 -12.82
CA SER A 867 -12.23 42.28 -11.95
C SER A 867 -13.10 42.69 -10.75
N GLN A 868 -14.38 42.31 -10.72
CA GLN A 868 -15.28 42.49 -9.59
C GLN A 868 -15.11 41.39 -8.54
N TRP A 869 -14.51 40.25 -8.87
CA TRP A 869 -14.49 39.05 -8.01
C TRP A 869 -13.28 38.97 -7.08
N GLY A 870 -12.33 39.89 -7.24
CA GLY A 870 -11.10 39.93 -6.45
C GLY A 870 -10.17 38.74 -6.74
N ALA A 871 -9.13 38.59 -5.93
CA ALA A 871 -8.23 37.45 -6.01
C ALA A 871 -8.75 36.26 -5.17
N ILE A 872 -8.56 35.05 -5.68
CA ILE A 872 -8.70 33.81 -4.91
C ILE A 872 -7.30 33.45 -4.40
N GLU A 873 -7.17 33.30 -3.09
CA GLU A 873 -5.92 33.01 -2.40
C GLU A 873 -5.94 31.57 -1.90
N VAL A 874 -5.05 30.72 -2.41
CA VAL A 874 -4.90 29.33 -1.98
C VAL A 874 -3.58 29.18 -1.22
N GLN A 875 -3.67 28.90 0.07
CA GLN A 875 -2.52 28.66 0.94
C GLN A 875 -2.22 27.16 0.96
N ASN A 876 -1.07 26.74 0.41
CA ASN A 876 -0.70 25.34 0.31
C ASN A 876 0.82 25.18 0.32
N LYS A 877 1.36 24.58 1.38
CA LYS A 877 2.81 24.34 1.54
C LYS A 877 3.38 23.36 0.53
N LYS A 878 2.58 22.44 -0.04
CA LYS A 878 3.06 21.49 -1.06
C LYS A 878 3.39 22.20 -2.39
N LEU A 879 2.95 23.44 -2.59
CA LEU A 879 3.36 24.25 -3.76
C LEU A 879 4.82 24.74 -3.68
N SER A 880 5.48 24.57 -2.53
CA SER A 880 6.87 24.95 -2.34
C SER A 880 7.78 23.90 -2.95
N PHE A 881 8.22 24.19 -4.18
CA PHE A 881 9.08 23.30 -4.96
C PHE A 881 10.54 23.44 -4.57
N ASP A 882 11.25 22.31 -4.48
CA ASP A 882 12.70 22.30 -4.33
C ASP A 882 13.42 22.65 -5.66
N LEU A 883 14.74 22.77 -5.61
CA LEU A 883 15.61 23.09 -6.76
C LEU A 883 15.42 22.21 -8.02
N LEU A 884 15.09 20.94 -7.85
CA LEU A 884 14.93 19.89 -8.87
C LEU A 884 13.50 19.35 -8.98
N GLN A 885 12.55 19.90 -8.22
CA GLN A 885 11.16 19.46 -8.23
C GLN A 885 10.48 19.87 -9.54
N SER A 886 10.26 18.87 -10.40
CA SER A 886 9.39 19.01 -11.56
C SER A 886 7.94 19.18 -11.12
N PHE A 887 7.15 19.87 -11.93
CA PHE A 887 5.72 20.04 -11.69
C PHE A 887 4.98 20.27 -13.00
N SER A 888 3.67 20.04 -12.98
CA SER A 888 2.80 20.37 -14.09
C SER A 888 1.60 21.17 -13.62
N ILE A 889 1.16 22.14 -14.42
CA ILE A 889 -0.05 22.92 -14.19
C ILE A 889 -1.03 22.56 -15.30
N SER A 890 -2.23 22.14 -14.94
CA SER A 890 -3.26 21.72 -15.89
C SER A 890 -4.58 22.40 -15.55
N PHE A 891 -5.24 23.02 -16.53
CA PHE A 891 -6.56 23.61 -16.33
C PHE A 891 -7.32 23.79 -17.64
N TRP A 892 -8.64 23.89 -17.53
CA TRP A 892 -9.52 24.31 -18.61
C TRP A 892 -9.80 25.80 -18.49
N ILE A 893 -9.77 26.51 -19.61
CA ILE A 893 -10.07 27.94 -19.65
C ILE A 893 -10.95 28.32 -20.84
N ARG A 894 -11.86 29.26 -20.61
CA ARG A 894 -12.70 29.87 -21.65
C ARG A 894 -12.63 31.40 -21.56
N HIS A 895 -12.39 32.05 -22.70
CA HIS A 895 -12.44 33.51 -22.82
C HIS A 895 -13.85 33.96 -23.17
N ILE A 896 -14.43 34.84 -22.35
CA ILE A 896 -15.80 35.35 -22.53
C ILE A 896 -15.75 36.72 -23.20
N GLU A 897 -15.10 37.70 -22.55
CA GLU A 897 -15.09 39.10 -22.97
C GLU A 897 -13.78 39.79 -22.56
N GLY A 898 -13.43 40.89 -23.23
CA GLY A 898 -12.29 41.76 -22.88
C GLY A 898 -10.98 41.48 -23.64
N GLU A 899 -10.01 42.41 -23.53
CA GLU A 899 -8.66 42.24 -24.11
C GLU A 899 -7.79 41.39 -23.20
N LEU A 900 -7.25 40.30 -23.73
CA LEU A 900 -6.40 39.34 -23.00
C LEU A 900 -4.99 39.91 -22.77
N THR A 901 -4.85 40.77 -21.77
CA THR A 901 -3.56 41.24 -21.24
C THR A 901 -3.65 41.30 -19.70
N THR A 902 -3.47 40.15 -19.06
CA THR A 902 -3.63 40.00 -17.61
C THR A 902 -2.79 38.84 -17.07
N ALA A 903 -2.29 38.95 -15.84
CA ALA A 903 -1.89 37.75 -15.08
C ALA A 903 -3.14 36.92 -14.75
N LEU A 904 -2.99 35.59 -14.70
CA LEU A 904 -4.07 34.65 -14.37
C LEU A 904 -3.75 33.89 -13.08
N LEU A 905 -2.62 33.18 -13.09
CA LEU A 905 -2.11 32.41 -11.95
C LEU A 905 -0.76 32.99 -11.57
N LYS A 906 -0.55 33.33 -10.31
CA LYS A 906 0.78 33.71 -9.79
C LYS A 906 1.03 32.96 -8.50
N CYS A 907 2.15 32.24 -8.42
CA CYS A 907 2.58 31.61 -7.19
C CYS A 907 3.93 32.20 -6.79
N GLY A 908 3.98 32.86 -5.63
CA GLY A 908 5.19 33.52 -5.13
C GLY A 908 5.09 35.02 -4.90
N SER A 909 6.26 35.63 -4.81
CA SER A 909 6.44 37.05 -4.52
C SER A 909 6.83 37.83 -5.78
N GLU A 910 7.13 39.12 -5.64
CA GLU A 910 7.74 39.91 -6.72
C GLU A 910 9.21 39.54 -6.97
N GLU A 911 9.90 38.91 -6.02
CA GLU A 911 11.33 38.59 -6.14
C GLU A 911 11.57 37.27 -6.88
N PHE A 912 10.67 36.30 -6.72
CA PHE A 912 10.74 34.97 -7.32
C PHE A 912 9.33 34.39 -7.40
N TYR A 913 9.00 33.83 -8.57
CA TYR A 913 7.65 33.36 -8.87
C TYR A 913 7.64 32.44 -10.09
N TRP A 914 6.54 31.72 -10.24
CA TRP A 914 6.04 31.35 -11.55
C TRP A 914 4.68 31.98 -11.77
N GLN A 915 4.40 32.36 -13.01
CA GLN A 915 3.18 33.06 -13.39
C GLN A 915 2.66 32.53 -14.72
N VAL A 916 1.36 32.31 -14.80
CA VAL A 916 0.62 32.08 -16.04
C VAL A 916 -0.20 33.33 -16.33
N GLY A 917 -0.16 33.83 -17.55
CA GLY A 917 -0.90 35.02 -17.94
C GLY A 917 -1.12 35.14 -19.43
N PHE A 918 -1.54 36.32 -19.85
CA PHE A 918 -1.78 36.67 -21.24
C PHE A 918 -1.06 37.96 -21.60
N VAL A 919 -0.38 37.95 -22.76
CA VAL A 919 0.22 39.13 -23.38
C VAL A 919 -0.25 39.16 -24.83
N ASP A 920 -0.93 40.24 -25.23
CA ASP A 920 -1.47 40.43 -26.59
C ASP A 920 -2.34 39.25 -27.09
N GLY A 921 -3.09 38.61 -26.18
CA GLY A 921 -3.95 37.46 -26.51
C GLY A 921 -3.25 36.09 -26.59
N TYR A 922 -1.94 36.06 -26.36
CA TYR A 922 -1.16 34.83 -26.29
C TYR A 922 -0.96 34.42 -24.83
N LEU A 923 -1.09 33.12 -24.55
CA LEU A 923 -0.78 32.56 -23.24
C LEU A 923 0.73 32.66 -22.99
N THR A 924 1.10 33.17 -21.82
CA THR A 924 2.48 33.23 -21.36
C THR A 924 2.66 32.42 -20.09
N PHE A 925 3.82 31.80 -19.96
CA PHE A 925 4.30 31.28 -18.69
C PHE A 925 5.67 31.88 -18.40
N ASP A 926 5.75 32.57 -17.27
CA ASP A 926 6.91 33.32 -16.83
C ASP A 926 7.44 32.70 -15.54
N MET A 927 8.76 32.59 -15.41
CA MET A 927 9.41 32.02 -14.24
C MET A 927 10.65 32.84 -13.88
N GLN A 928 10.72 33.26 -12.61
CA GLN A 928 11.86 33.97 -12.05
C GLN A 928 12.38 33.27 -10.81
N ASP A 929 13.68 32.98 -10.77
CA ASP A 929 14.34 32.37 -9.61
C ASP A 929 14.80 33.41 -8.57
N ILE A 930 15.21 32.94 -7.39
CA ILE A 930 15.69 33.79 -6.28
C ILE A 930 16.97 34.58 -6.62
N LEU A 931 17.70 34.20 -7.67
CA LEU A 931 18.90 34.87 -8.15
C LEU A 931 18.59 35.93 -9.23
N GLY A 932 17.31 36.07 -9.61
CA GLY A 932 16.83 37.00 -10.64
C GLY A 932 16.96 36.48 -12.07
N ASN A 933 17.28 35.19 -12.28
CA ASN A 933 17.23 34.60 -13.62
C ASN A 933 15.77 34.44 -14.04
N HIS A 934 15.45 34.84 -15.28
CA HIS A 934 14.09 34.90 -15.79
C HIS A 934 13.97 34.16 -17.12
N GLN A 935 12.94 33.32 -17.26
CA GLN A 935 12.57 32.65 -18.50
C GLN A 935 11.08 32.84 -18.78
N SER A 936 10.72 33.03 -20.05
CA SER A 936 9.35 33.19 -20.51
C SER A 936 9.10 32.32 -21.73
N ILE A 937 7.92 31.70 -21.78
CA ILE A 937 7.43 30.94 -22.94
C ILE A 937 6.08 31.52 -23.34
N ILE A 938 5.89 31.74 -24.65
CA ILE A 938 4.68 32.33 -25.23
C ILE A 938 4.07 31.34 -26.22
N SER A 939 2.78 31.02 -26.09
CA SER A 939 2.07 30.27 -27.14
C SER A 939 1.84 31.18 -28.34
N PHE A 940 2.28 30.82 -29.55
CA PHE A 940 1.92 31.57 -30.76
C PHE A 940 0.47 31.30 -31.24
N GLN A 941 -0.39 30.80 -30.36
CA GLN A 941 -1.80 30.50 -30.62
C GLN A 941 -2.66 31.31 -29.65
N SER A 942 -3.53 32.18 -30.17
CA SER A 942 -4.43 32.97 -29.34
C SER A 942 -5.62 32.13 -28.85
N LEU A 943 -6.11 32.44 -27.66
CA LEU A 943 -7.36 31.89 -27.17
C LEU A 943 -8.54 32.40 -28.00
N ASN A 944 -9.49 31.51 -28.25
CA ASN A 944 -10.80 31.83 -28.83
C ASN A 944 -11.87 31.67 -27.74
N SER A 945 -13.12 31.95 -28.10
CA SER A 945 -14.27 31.87 -27.19
C SER A 945 -14.68 30.45 -26.77
N GLY A 946 -13.91 29.42 -27.13
CA GLY A 946 -14.16 28.03 -26.76
C GLY A 946 -13.34 27.59 -25.55
N TRP A 947 -13.76 26.50 -24.91
CA TRP A 947 -12.97 25.82 -23.88
C TRP A 947 -11.66 25.29 -24.49
N ARG A 948 -10.55 25.64 -23.86
CA ARG A 948 -9.21 25.13 -24.22
C ARG A 948 -8.58 24.46 -23.01
N LYS A 949 -7.93 23.32 -23.24
CA LYS A 949 -7.10 22.69 -22.23
C LYS A 949 -5.71 23.30 -22.29
N VAL A 950 -5.22 23.79 -21.17
CA VAL A 950 -3.85 24.27 -21.02
C VAL A 950 -3.11 23.32 -20.09
N ASP A 951 -1.98 22.81 -20.55
CA ASP A 951 -1.06 22.05 -19.71
C ASP A 951 0.36 22.64 -19.83
N ILE A 952 1.01 22.90 -18.70
CA ILE A 952 2.39 23.37 -18.63
C ILE A 952 3.17 22.31 -17.89
N SER A 953 4.14 21.68 -18.56
CA SER A 953 5.01 20.65 -17.97
C SER A 953 6.40 21.23 -17.74
N VAL A 954 6.80 21.38 -16.48
CA VAL A 954 8.10 21.89 -16.06
C VAL A 954 8.96 20.72 -15.60
N ASN A 955 9.90 20.31 -16.44
CA ASN A 955 10.84 19.23 -16.13
C ASN A 955 12.19 19.81 -15.68
N ARG A 956 12.45 19.78 -14.38
CA ARG A 956 13.68 20.32 -13.77
C ARG A 956 14.88 19.38 -13.91
N ILE A 957 14.65 18.09 -14.18
CA ILE A 957 15.69 17.10 -14.42
C ILE A 957 16.28 17.28 -15.83
N LEU A 958 15.40 17.41 -16.84
CA LEU A 958 15.78 17.69 -18.23
C LEU A 958 16.06 19.18 -18.48
N ASN A 959 15.75 20.05 -17.52
CA ASN A 959 15.80 21.51 -17.64
C ASN A 959 14.96 22.03 -18.82
N GLN A 960 13.72 21.58 -18.95
CA GLN A 960 12.84 21.98 -20.05
C GLN A 960 11.46 22.35 -19.53
N VAL A 961 10.86 23.40 -20.09
CA VAL A 961 9.42 23.64 -19.99
C VAL A 961 8.78 23.42 -21.35
N ILE A 962 7.61 22.79 -21.35
CA ILE A 962 6.78 22.61 -22.55
C ILE A 962 5.37 23.09 -22.22
N LEU A 963 4.83 23.93 -23.10
CA LEU A 963 3.46 24.42 -23.03
C LEU A 963 2.62 23.64 -24.06
N TYR A 964 1.49 23.09 -23.61
CA TYR A 964 0.54 22.35 -24.42
C TYR A 964 -0.80 23.05 -24.43
N ILE A 965 -1.45 23.06 -25.60
CA ILE A 965 -2.84 23.49 -25.77
C ILE A 965 -3.60 22.37 -26.49
N ASP A 966 -4.70 21.92 -25.91
CA ASP A 966 -5.56 20.83 -26.41
C ASP A 966 -4.78 19.55 -26.73
N GLY A 967 -3.86 19.19 -25.84
CA GLY A 967 -3.00 18.01 -25.97
C GLY A 967 -1.84 18.16 -26.96
N LYS A 968 -1.58 19.34 -27.54
CA LYS A 968 -0.47 19.56 -28.50
C LYS A 968 0.57 20.53 -27.95
N ALA A 969 1.85 20.19 -28.07
CA ALA A 969 2.93 21.12 -27.73
C ALA A 969 2.90 22.36 -28.64
N VAL A 970 2.80 23.55 -28.06
CA VAL A 970 2.77 24.84 -28.74
C VAL A 970 4.02 25.69 -28.50
N GLY A 971 4.85 25.31 -27.53
CA GLY A 971 6.14 25.94 -27.28
C GLY A 971 7.02 25.10 -26.35
N SER A 972 8.32 25.36 -26.36
CA SER A 972 9.26 24.81 -25.39
C SER A 972 10.45 25.75 -25.18
N GLU A 973 10.94 25.83 -23.95
CA GLU A 973 12.10 26.64 -23.57
C GLU A 973 13.05 25.85 -22.64
N ASP A 974 14.32 26.22 -22.65
CA ASP A 974 15.36 25.68 -21.76
C ASP A 974 15.35 26.40 -20.41
N LEU A 975 15.41 25.63 -19.33
CA LEU A 975 15.42 26.08 -17.94
C LEU A 975 16.79 25.89 -17.26
N ALA A 976 17.85 25.61 -18.01
CA ALA A 976 19.18 25.34 -17.44
C ALA A 976 19.66 26.47 -16.52
N ASN A 977 19.37 27.72 -16.88
CA ASN A 977 19.76 28.92 -16.15
C ASN A 977 18.85 29.24 -14.95
N ILE A 978 17.69 28.59 -14.83
CA ILE A 978 16.79 28.75 -13.69
C ILE A 978 17.25 27.83 -12.55
N ASN A 979 17.49 28.44 -11.39
CA ASN A 979 17.88 27.77 -10.15
C ASN A 979 16.67 27.64 -9.22
N CYS A 980 16.74 28.16 -8.00
CA CYS A 980 15.73 27.90 -6.97
C CYS A 980 14.52 28.87 -7.08
N LEU A 981 13.30 28.33 -7.01
CA LEU A 981 12.07 29.14 -6.98
C LEU A 981 11.62 29.56 -5.58
N GLY A 982 12.41 29.26 -4.54
CA GLY A 982 12.05 29.54 -3.15
C GLY A 982 10.83 28.75 -2.63
N ALA A 983 10.44 29.03 -1.39
CA ALA A 983 9.25 28.43 -0.78
C ALA A 983 7.97 29.17 -1.25
N LEU A 984 7.40 28.70 -2.36
CA LEU A 984 6.14 29.20 -2.90
C LEU A 984 4.97 28.52 -2.18
N ASN A 985 4.23 29.21 -1.31
CA ASN A 985 3.12 28.60 -0.56
C ASN A 985 1.76 29.28 -0.77
N LEU A 986 1.74 30.38 -1.53
CA LEU A 986 0.55 31.16 -1.83
C LEU A 986 0.35 31.20 -3.34
N LEU A 987 -0.74 30.58 -3.79
CA LEU A 987 -1.22 30.67 -5.16
C LEU A 987 -2.33 31.72 -5.25
N MET A 988 -2.12 32.70 -6.10
CA MET A 988 -3.06 33.76 -6.43
C MET A 988 -3.71 33.45 -7.78
N ILE A 989 -5.04 33.35 -7.79
CA ILE A 989 -5.84 33.25 -9.01
C ILE A 989 -6.62 34.56 -9.15
N GLN A 990 -6.27 35.37 -10.16
CA GLN A 990 -6.88 36.68 -10.36
C GLN A 990 -6.82 37.10 -11.82
N VAL A 991 -7.72 38.00 -12.22
CA VAL A 991 -7.63 38.73 -13.49
C VAL A 991 -7.69 40.23 -13.22
N THR A 992 -7.03 40.99 -14.08
CA THR A 992 -6.92 42.45 -14.01
C THR A 992 -7.52 43.08 -15.27
N GLY A 993 -8.17 44.23 -15.11
CA GLY A 993 -8.85 44.93 -16.21
C GLY A 993 -10.26 44.42 -16.52
N ASP A 994 -10.81 44.85 -17.66
CA ASP A 994 -12.18 44.51 -18.09
C ASP A 994 -12.20 43.16 -18.86
N VAL A 995 -11.65 42.10 -18.27
CA VAL A 995 -11.58 40.75 -18.84
C VAL A 995 -12.46 39.80 -18.04
N LYS A 996 -13.19 38.92 -18.74
CA LYS A 996 -13.97 37.84 -18.14
C LYS A 996 -13.49 36.48 -18.65
N LEU A 997 -13.08 35.62 -17.73
CA LEU A 997 -12.64 34.25 -17.99
C LEU A 997 -13.43 33.28 -17.12
N GLU A 998 -13.46 32.02 -17.55
CA GLU A 998 -13.94 30.92 -16.72
C GLU A 998 -12.84 29.85 -16.66
N LEU A 999 -12.62 29.33 -15.45
CA LEU A 999 -11.60 28.35 -15.11
C LEU A 999 -12.28 27.08 -14.58
N ASP A 1000 -11.89 25.94 -15.14
CA ASP A 1000 -12.39 24.63 -14.73
C ASP A 1000 -11.22 23.66 -14.46
N GLU A 1001 -11.40 22.80 -13.46
CA GLU A 1001 -10.42 21.81 -12.97
C GLU A 1001 -8.95 22.28 -12.95
N LEU A 1002 -8.60 23.25 -12.10
CA LEU A 1002 -7.20 23.61 -11.91
C LEU A 1002 -6.48 22.53 -11.09
N LYS A 1003 -5.49 21.88 -11.71
CA LYS A 1003 -4.65 20.84 -11.12
C LYS A 1003 -3.19 21.27 -11.12
N ILE A 1004 -2.49 21.01 -10.02
CA ILE A 1004 -1.03 21.17 -9.92
C ILE A 1004 -0.45 19.83 -9.48
N ASP A 1005 0.29 19.19 -10.37
CA ASP A 1005 0.95 17.91 -10.13
C ASP A 1005 2.44 18.12 -9.83
N SER A 1006 3.00 17.28 -8.97
CA SER A 1006 4.42 17.28 -8.55
C SER A 1006 5.34 16.49 -9.50
N VAL A 1007 4.88 16.28 -10.74
CA VAL A 1007 5.59 15.57 -11.79
C VAL A 1007 5.48 16.34 -13.11
N ALA A 1008 6.46 16.14 -13.98
CA ALA A 1008 6.39 16.59 -15.36
C ALA A 1008 5.78 15.47 -16.22
N PHE A 1009 4.78 15.81 -17.03
CA PHE A 1009 4.18 14.86 -17.97
C PHE A 1009 4.87 14.88 -19.32
N SER A 1010 4.87 13.72 -19.97
CA SER A 1010 5.28 13.57 -21.37
C SER A 1010 4.16 14.00 -22.31
N GLN A 1011 4.49 14.17 -23.59
CA GLN A 1011 3.50 14.47 -24.64
C GLN A 1011 2.44 13.36 -24.79
N LEU A 1012 2.78 12.10 -24.49
CA LEU A 1012 1.83 10.99 -24.54
C LEU A 1012 0.84 11.09 -23.37
N ASP A 1013 1.35 11.26 -22.15
CA ASP A 1013 0.52 11.38 -20.95
C ASP A 1013 -0.47 12.56 -21.05
N ILE A 1014 0.00 13.71 -21.55
CA ILE A 1014 -0.84 14.89 -21.79
C ILE A 1014 -1.93 14.60 -22.81
N TYR A 1015 -1.61 13.86 -23.88
CA TYR A 1015 -2.59 13.50 -24.90
C TYR A 1015 -3.64 12.51 -24.36
N GLU A 1016 -3.23 11.49 -23.61
CA GLU A 1016 -4.12 10.52 -22.98
C GLU A 1016 -5.04 11.18 -21.95
N ARG A 1017 -4.49 12.07 -21.11
CA ARG A 1017 -5.27 12.88 -20.15
C ARG A 1017 -6.29 13.77 -20.86
N TYR A 1018 -5.87 14.50 -21.89
CA TYR A 1018 -6.76 15.30 -22.71
C TYR A 1018 -7.88 14.44 -23.33
N GLN A 1019 -7.61 13.21 -23.76
CA GLN A 1019 -8.66 12.30 -24.23
C GLN A 1019 -9.61 11.84 -23.11
N SER A 1020 -9.08 11.55 -21.92
CA SER A 1020 -9.88 11.09 -20.78
C SER A 1020 -10.85 12.15 -20.24
N ASP A 1021 -10.49 13.43 -20.33
CA ASP A 1021 -11.33 14.59 -19.93
C ASP A 1021 -12.64 14.70 -20.75
N PHE A 1022 -12.77 13.93 -21.85
CA PHE A 1022 -13.96 13.84 -22.72
C PHE A 1022 -14.59 12.45 -22.75
N SER A 1023 -14.41 11.67 -21.68
CA SER A 1023 -15.12 10.40 -21.50
C SER A 1023 -16.61 10.55 -21.17
N ASP A 1024 -17.11 11.79 -21.03
CA ASP A 1024 -18.54 12.03 -20.91
C ASP A 1024 -19.29 11.79 -22.22
N GLU A 1025 -20.52 11.31 -22.14
CA GLU A 1025 -21.28 10.90 -23.32
C GLU A 1025 -21.81 12.08 -24.14
N PHE A 1026 -21.54 13.33 -23.74
CA PHE A 1026 -22.12 14.55 -24.31
C PHE A 1026 -21.58 14.89 -25.70
N LEU A 1027 -22.49 15.20 -26.62
CA LEU A 1027 -22.12 15.86 -27.89
C LEU A 1027 -21.92 17.35 -27.65
N ARG A 1028 -20.92 17.94 -28.29
CA ARG A 1028 -20.48 19.32 -28.01
C ARG A 1028 -20.60 20.24 -29.22
N ASP A 1029 -20.81 21.52 -28.94
CA ASP A 1029 -20.75 22.59 -29.92
C ASP A 1029 -19.31 23.00 -30.25
N LYS A 1030 -19.15 23.96 -31.18
CA LYS A 1030 -17.86 24.52 -31.61
C LYS A 1030 -17.03 25.11 -30.46
N ASN A 1031 -17.67 25.54 -29.37
CA ASN A 1031 -17.02 26.15 -28.20
C ASN A 1031 -16.75 25.12 -27.09
N GLY A 1032 -17.08 23.84 -27.29
CA GLY A 1032 -16.87 22.77 -26.32
C GLY A 1032 -17.98 22.63 -25.28
N MET A 1033 -19.11 23.34 -25.42
CA MET A 1033 -20.27 23.21 -24.53
C MET A 1033 -21.17 22.05 -24.95
N PRO A 1034 -21.86 21.37 -24.01
CA PRO A 1034 -22.85 20.35 -24.35
C PRO A 1034 -23.95 20.89 -25.26
N LEU A 1035 -24.38 20.08 -26.23
CA LEU A 1035 -25.51 20.37 -27.09
C LEU A 1035 -26.82 20.09 -26.36
N PHE A 1036 -27.83 20.91 -26.64
CA PHE A 1036 -29.15 20.79 -26.05
C PHE A 1036 -30.20 20.53 -27.13
N PHE A 1037 -31.15 19.66 -26.79
CA PHE A 1037 -32.36 19.52 -27.61
C PHE A 1037 -33.13 20.83 -27.62
N ASN A 1038 -33.83 21.07 -28.72
CA ASN A 1038 -34.67 22.25 -28.91
C ASN A 1038 -33.94 23.61 -28.89
N GLN A 1039 -32.64 23.63 -29.16
CA GLN A 1039 -31.86 24.87 -29.35
C GLN A 1039 -31.50 25.07 -30.83
N PRO A 1040 -31.53 26.32 -31.34
CA PRO A 1040 -31.12 26.63 -32.69
C PRO A 1040 -29.59 26.74 -32.82
N TYR A 1041 -29.03 26.07 -33.83
CA TYR A 1041 -27.60 26.04 -34.15
C TYR A 1041 -27.36 26.34 -35.64
N LEU A 1042 -26.22 26.94 -35.94
CA LEU A 1042 -25.70 27.11 -37.28
C LEU A 1042 -24.74 25.96 -37.61
N LEU A 1043 -24.92 25.33 -38.77
CA LEU A 1043 -24.11 24.19 -39.20
C LEU A 1043 -22.98 24.64 -40.14
N SER A 1044 -21.77 24.15 -39.90
CA SER A 1044 -20.59 24.34 -40.77
C SER A 1044 -19.80 23.05 -40.91
N ASN A 1045 -19.06 22.88 -42.01
CA ASN A 1045 -18.24 21.69 -42.24
C ASN A 1045 -16.76 21.98 -41.95
N LYS A 1046 -16.00 20.98 -41.48
CA LYS A 1046 -14.57 21.11 -41.18
C LYS A 1046 -13.73 21.56 -42.38
N VAL A 1047 -14.11 21.19 -43.61
CA VAL A 1047 -13.40 21.61 -44.83
C VAL A 1047 -13.59 23.11 -45.08
N ASN A 1048 -14.80 23.64 -44.83
CA ASN A 1048 -15.17 25.04 -45.05
C ASN A 1048 -15.78 25.66 -43.77
N PRO A 1049 -14.98 25.89 -42.72
CA PRO A 1049 -15.49 26.26 -41.39
C PRO A 1049 -16.08 27.68 -41.31
N LEU A 1050 -15.71 28.56 -42.24
CA LEU A 1050 -16.17 29.95 -42.30
C LEU A 1050 -17.56 30.10 -42.93
N GLN A 1051 -18.03 29.11 -43.69
CA GLN A 1051 -19.30 29.19 -44.41
C GLN A 1051 -20.34 28.30 -43.72
N LYS A 1052 -21.56 28.80 -43.65
CA LYS A 1052 -22.68 28.12 -43.02
C LYS A 1052 -23.57 27.49 -44.09
N VAL A 1053 -24.26 26.41 -43.72
CA VAL A 1053 -25.20 25.74 -44.62
C VAL A 1053 -26.35 26.68 -44.97
N THR A 1054 -26.66 26.77 -46.26
CA THR A 1054 -27.71 27.58 -46.88
C THR A 1054 -28.53 26.73 -47.85
N VAL A 1055 -29.67 27.27 -48.31
CA VAL A 1055 -30.39 26.72 -49.47
C VAL A 1055 -29.66 27.13 -50.75
N LEU A 1056 -29.43 26.17 -51.63
CA LEU A 1056 -28.84 26.34 -52.96
C LEU A 1056 -29.91 26.33 -54.06
N GLU A 1057 -29.52 26.69 -55.29
CA GLU A 1057 -30.41 26.59 -56.46
C GLU A 1057 -30.94 25.15 -56.61
N GLY A 1058 -32.27 25.01 -56.77
CA GLY A 1058 -32.94 23.70 -56.83
C GLY A 1058 -33.48 23.17 -55.49
N SER A 1059 -33.41 23.96 -54.41
CA SER A 1059 -33.87 23.60 -53.04
C SER A 1059 -33.00 22.56 -52.33
N PHE A 1060 -31.76 22.36 -52.78
CA PHE A 1060 -30.77 21.52 -52.09
C PHE A 1060 -30.10 22.29 -50.94
N LEU A 1061 -29.60 21.55 -49.95
CA LEU A 1061 -28.82 22.11 -48.83
C LEU A 1061 -27.33 22.07 -49.15
N GLY A 1062 -26.59 23.12 -48.83
CA GLY A 1062 -25.16 23.17 -49.13
C GLY A 1062 -24.43 24.42 -48.66
N ILE A 1063 -23.18 24.56 -49.09
CA ILE A 1063 -22.28 25.67 -48.80
C ILE A 1063 -21.91 26.35 -50.13
N GLN A 1064 -21.91 27.69 -50.18
CA GLN A 1064 -21.60 28.47 -51.39
C GLN A 1064 -20.45 29.45 -51.15
N GLU A 1065 -19.43 29.40 -52.01
CA GLU A 1065 -18.15 30.09 -51.74
C GLU A 1065 -18.06 31.58 -52.11
N ASN A 1066 -19.10 32.18 -52.71
CA ASN A 1066 -19.11 33.61 -53.06
C ASN A 1066 -20.55 34.13 -53.24
N GLU A 1067 -21.07 34.94 -52.32
CA GLU A 1067 -21.96 36.12 -52.56
C GLU A 1067 -22.47 36.74 -51.23
N LYS A 1068 -22.70 38.06 -51.24
CA LYS A 1068 -22.99 38.91 -50.06
C LYS A 1068 -24.42 38.79 -49.48
N GLN A 1069 -25.24 37.80 -49.86
CA GLN A 1069 -26.63 37.69 -49.41
C GLN A 1069 -27.19 36.25 -49.36
N THR A 1070 -26.47 35.28 -48.79
CA THR A 1070 -27.07 33.98 -48.43
C THR A 1070 -27.47 33.95 -46.96
N VAL A 1071 -28.74 33.65 -46.69
CA VAL A 1071 -29.27 33.52 -45.33
C VAL A 1071 -28.84 32.16 -44.79
N SER A 1072 -28.04 32.17 -43.72
CA SER A 1072 -27.62 30.94 -43.05
C SER A 1072 -28.82 30.24 -42.41
N LEU A 1073 -28.90 28.93 -42.58
CA LEU A 1073 -29.99 28.13 -42.03
C LEU A 1073 -29.75 27.80 -40.56
N LYS A 1074 -30.84 27.88 -39.76
CA LYS A 1074 -30.85 27.54 -38.34
C LYS A 1074 -31.44 26.15 -38.18
N PHE A 1075 -30.66 25.24 -37.61
CA PHE A 1075 -31.06 23.87 -37.37
C PHE A 1075 -31.34 23.65 -35.89
N GLN A 1076 -32.38 22.90 -35.58
CA GLN A 1076 -32.71 22.46 -34.23
C GLN A 1076 -32.73 20.94 -34.20
N ILE A 1077 -32.11 20.35 -33.19
CA ILE A 1077 -32.15 18.90 -32.97
C ILE A 1077 -33.32 18.61 -32.04
N LEU A 1078 -34.20 17.70 -32.48
CA LEU A 1078 -35.42 17.31 -31.78
C LEU A 1078 -35.33 15.86 -31.28
N GLU A 1079 -35.92 15.62 -30.12
CA GLU A 1079 -36.15 14.28 -29.57
C GLU A 1079 -37.65 14.08 -29.29
N ASP A 1080 -38.10 12.83 -29.20
CA ASP A 1080 -39.45 12.47 -28.76
C ASP A 1080 -39.55 12.33 -27.22
N ASN A 1081 -38.43 12.31 -26.47
CA ASN A 1081 -38.41 12.22 -25.00
C ASN A 1081 -38.11 13.58 -24.34
N LYS A 1082 -38.39 13.71 -23.03
CA LYS A 1082 -38.15 14.94 -22.24
C LYS A 1082 -36.67 15.22 -21.92
N LYS A 1083 -35.71 14.63 -22.64
CA LYS A 1083 -34.28 14.86 -22.39
C LYS A 1083 -33.91 16.27 -22.85
N THR A 1084 -32.97 16.90 -22.15
CA THR A 1084 -32.53 18.28 -22.45
C THR A 1084 -31.18 18.34 -23.13
N ILE A 1085 -30.30 17.35 -22.90
CA ILE A 1085 -28.90 17.31 -23.38
C ILE A 1085 -28.75 16.16 -24.37
N ILE A 1086 -27.93 16.36 -25.40
CA ILE A 1086 -27.69 15.39 -26.47
C ILE A 1086 -26.43 14.57 -26.17
N GLU A 1087 -26.56 13.25 -26.20
CA GLU A 1087 -25.49 12.27 -25.98
C GLU A 1087 -25.18 11.45 -27.25
N SER A 1088 -24.01 10.80 -27.26
CA SER A 1088 -23.46 10.11 -28.44
C SER A 1088 -24.31 8.95 -28.98
N SER A 1089 -25.16 8.34 -28.15
CA SER A 1089 -26.06 7.26 -28.53
C SER A 1089 -27.49 7.71 -28.85
N ASP A 1090 -27.77 9.01 -28.71
CA ASP A 1090 -29.12 9.53 -28.93
C ASP A 1090 -29.53 9.45 -30.40
N VAL A 1091 -30.83 9.30 -30.58
CA VAL A 1091 -31.49 9.20 -31.87
C VAL A 1091 -32.43 10.40 -32.02
N PHE A 1092 -32.29 11.15 -33.09
CA PHE A 1092 -32.92 12.45 -33.22
C PHE A 1092 -33.33 12.80 -34.65
N ILE A 1093 -34.16 13.82 -34.77
CA ILE A 1093 -34.56 14.43 -36.05
C ILE A 1093 -33.98 15.85 -36.10
N ILE A 1094 -33.58 16.31 -37.28
CA ILE A 1094 -33.08 17.68 -37.48
C ILE A 1094 -34.19 18.49 -38.16
N GLU A 1095 -34.61 19.56 -37.49
CA GLU A 1095 -35.59 20.55 -37.96
C GLU A 1095 -34.89 21.84 -38.38
N LEU A 1096 -35.48 22.54 -39.35
CA LEU A 1096 -35.12 23.90 -39.72
C LEU A 1096 -36.03 24.92 -39.02
N VAL A 1097 -35.43 25.88 -38.31
CA VAL A 1097 -36.15 26.95 -37.61
C VAL A 1097 -36.42 28.12 -38.57
N GLN A 1098 -37.63 28.20 -39.14
CA GLN A 1098 -38.15 29.34 -39.92
C GLN A 1098 -39.56 29.73 -39.45
N GLU A 1099 -39.90 31.03 -39.47
CA GLU A 1099 -41.04 31.63 -38.75
C GLU A 1099 -42.46 31.26 -39.25
N GLU A 1100 -42.63 30.45 -40.31
CA GLU A 1100 -43.99 30.15 -40.84
C GLU A 1100 -44.32 28.66 -41.14
N THR A 1101 -43.36 27.75 -41.32
CA THR A 1101 -43.63 26.29 -41.46
C THR A 1101 -42.49 25.41 -40.94
N GLU A 1102 -42.81 24.33 -40.20
CA GLU A 1102 -41.85 23.33 -39.72
C GLU A 1102 -41.31 22.48 -40.90
N LYS A 1103 -39.98 22.42 -41.06
CA LYS A 1103 -39.31 21.67 -42.14
C LYS A 1103 -38.25 20.75 -41.58
N TYR A 1104 -38.24 19.49 -42.02
CA TYR A 1104 -37.39 18.43 -41.50
C TYR A 1104 -36.41 17.91 -42.57
N LEU A 1105 -35.22 17.46 -42.15
CA LEU A 1105 -34.25 16.85 -43.07
C LEU A 1105 -34.73 15.45 -43.53
N THR A 1106 -34.70 15.20 -44.84
CA THR A 1106 -34.95 13.89 -45.44
C THR A 1106 -33.97 13.59 -46.58
N ILE A 1107 -33.88 12.32 -46.99
CA ILE A 1107 -32.95 11.82 -48.02
C ILE A 1107 -33.75 11.46 -49.29
N GLN A 1108 -33.35 12.02 -50.44
CA GLN A 1108 -33.89 11.66 -51.75
C GLN A 1108 -33.29 10.34 -52.28
N THR A 1109 -33.94 9.73 -53.29
CA THR A 1109 -33.51 8.44 -53.87
C THR A 1109 -32.09 8.43 -54.47
N ASP A 1110 -31.54 9.59 -54.79
CA ASP A 1110 -30.18 9.79 -55.32
C ASP A 1110 -29.13 10.08 -54.23
N GLY A 1111 -29.52 10.08 -52.95
CA GLY A 1111 -28.63 10.32 -51.82
C GLY A 1111 -28.49 11.80 -51.42
N MET A 1112 -29.23 12.71 -52.05
CA MET A 1112 -29.22 14.14 -51.72
C MET A 1112 -30.07 14.46 -50.49
N ILE A 1113 -29.59 15.36 -49.62
CA ILE A 1113 -30.35 15.82 -48.45
C ILE A 1113 -31.19 17.04 -48.81
N VAL A 1114 -32.49 16.97 -48.52
CA VAL A 1114 -33.48 18.03 -48.77
C VAL A 1114 -34.41 18.24 -47.57
N LEU A 1115 -35.29 19.23 -47.65
CA LEU A 1115 -36.29 19.55 -46.63
C LEU A 1115 -37.67 19.00 -47.00
N THR A 1116 -38.41 18.47 -46.02
CA THR A 1116 -39.82 18.05 -46.13
C THR A 1116 -40.67 18.71 -45.04
N GLU A 1117 -41.94 18.99 -45.32
CA GLU A 1117 -42.92 19.50 -44.34
C GLU A 1117 -43.64 18.36 -43.60
N ASP A 1118 -43.48 17.10 -44.05
CA ASP A 1118 -44.07 15.93 -43.42
C ASP A 1118 -43.08 15.29 -42.42
N ARG A 1119 -43.35 15.48 -41.12
CA ARG A 1119 -42.54 14.89 -40.03
C ARG A 1119 -42.40 13.37 -40.15
N SER A 1120 -43.39 12.66 -40.69
CA SER A 1120 -43.32 11.20 -40.85
C SER A 1120 -42.30 10.75 -41.91
N GLN A 1121 -41.87 11.66 -42.78
CA GLN A 1121 -40.83 11.44 -43.79
C GLN A 1121 -39.45 11.96 -43.35
N ALA A 1122 -39.34 12.51 -42.14
CA ALA A 1122 -38.07 12.96 -41.60
C ALA A 1122 -37.12 11.77 -41.41
N THR A 1123 -35.86 11.96 -41.78
CA THR A 1123 -34.84 10.94 -41.54
C THR A 1123 -34.41 10.99 -40.08
N ILE A 1124 -34.35 9.80 -39.47
CA ILE A 1124 -33.85 9.60 -38.12
C ILE A 1124 -32.31 9.48 -38.16
N TRP A 1125 -31.64 10.31 -37.39
CA TRP A 1125 -30.19 10.42 -37.31
C TRP A 1125 -29.68 9.98 -35.93
N THR A 1126 -28.43 9.57 -35.87
CA THR A 1126 -27.66 9.36 -34.64
C THR A 1126 -26.23 9.82 -34.89
N SER A 1127 -25.47 10.05 -33.81
CA SER A 1127 -24.07 10.40 -33.94
C SER A 1127 -23.24 9.18 -34.39
N ALA A 1128 -22.12 9.43 -35.05
CA ALA A 1128 -21.18 8.39 -35.43
C ALA A 1128 -19.77 8.77 -35.02
N LEU A 1129 -19.07 7.81 -34.42
CA LEU A 1129 -17.66 7.95 -34.06
C LEU A 1129 -16.81 7.39 -35.20
N PHE A 1130 -16.12 8.25 -35.92
CA PHE A 1130 -14.92 7.82 -36.64
C PHE A 1130 -13.78 7.71 -35.62
N SER A 1131 -12.92 6.72 -35.79
CA SER A 1131 -11.63 6.67 -35.09
C SER A 1131 -10.82 7.94 -35.41
N TYR A 1132 -10.91 8.90 -34.45
CA TYR A 1132 -10.24 10.18 -34.22
C TYR A 1132 -9.95 11.13 -35.40
N PRO A 1133 -10.25 12.43 -35.20
CA PRO A 1133 -9.20 13.44 -35.33
C PRO A 1133 -9.34 14.57 -34.30
N ASN A 1134 -8.44 14.60 -33.31
CA ASN A 1134 -7.88 15.78 -32.62
C ASN A 1134 -8.79 16.93 -32.12
N SER A 1135 -10.12 16.82 -32.12
CA SER A 1135 -11.04 17.87 -31.66
C SER A 1135 -12.46 17.32 -31.49
N PHE A 1136 -12.93 17.29 -30.24
CA PHE A 1136 -14.22 16.74 -29.80
C PHE A 1136 -15.43 17.63 -30.13
N THR A 1137 -15.21 18.80 -30.74
CA THR A 1137 -16.26 19.72 -31.20
C THR A 1137 -16.80 19.35 -32.59
N TYR A 1138 -16.13 18.42 -33.29
CA TYR A 1138 -16.53 17.98 -34.61
C TYR A 1138 -17.39 16.72 -34.53
N LEU A 1139 -18.60 16.80 -35.06
CA LEU A 1139 -19.58 15.72 -35.03
C LEU A 1139 -19.71 15.06 -36.39
N CYS A 1140 -20.04 13.77 -36.37
CA CYS A 1140 -20.50 13.07 -37.55
C CYS A 1140 -21.89 12.50 -37.31
N PHE A 1141 -22.72 12.54 -38.34
CA PHE A 1141 -24.10 12.08 -38.30
C PHE A 1141 -24.31 10.94 -39.28
N LYS A 1142 -24.97 9.89 -38.82
CA LYS A 1142 -25.41 8.77 -39.66
C LYS A 1142 -26.90 8.50 -39.46
N ASN A 1143 -27.57 7.98 -40.48
CA ASN A 1143 -28.94 7.50 -40.33
C ASN A 1143 -28.97 6.04 -39.82
N MET A 1144 -30.17 5.52 -39.57
CA MET A 1144 -30.37 4.13 -39.09
C MET A 1144 -29.88 3.04 -40.07
N ASN A 1145 -29.70 3.39 -41.35
CA ASN A 1145 -29.13 2.49 -42.37
C ASN A 1145 -27.60 2.66 -42.51
N ASN A 1146 -26.95 3.33 -41.56
CA ASN A 1146 -25.53 3.67 -41.53
C ASN A 1146 -25.03 4.56 -42.68
N TYR A 1147 -25.89 5.33 -43.35
CA TYR A 1147 -25.43 6.33 -44.33
C TYR A 1147 -24.99 7.62 -43.62
N TYR A 1148 -23.82 8.14 -43.98
CA TYR A 1148 -23.17 9.27 -43.30
C TYR A 1148 -23.36 10.57 -44.08
N ILE A 1149 -23.62 11.67 -43.38
CA ILE A 1149 -23.70 13.01 -43.99
C ILE A 1149 -22.30 13.50 -44.35
N LYS A 1150 -22.09 13.84 -45.63
CA LYS A 1150 -20.84 14.45 -46.11
C LYS A 1150 -21.09 15.70 -46.95
N LEU A 1151 -20.04 16.49 -47.10
CA LEU A 1151 -20.00 17.60 -48.04
C LEU A 1151 -19.52 17.12 -49.42
N SER A 1152 -20.31 17.37 -50.46
CA SER A 1152 -19.99 16.96 -51.83
C SER A 1152 -18.75 17.69 -52.38
N PRO A 1153 -18.08 17.16 -53.42
CA PRO A 1153 -17.09 17.91 -54.17
C PRO A 1153 -17.68 19.22 -54.73
N LYS A 1154 -16.83 20.24 -54.87
CA LYS A 1154 -17.22 21.56 -55.34
C LYS A 1154 -17.68 21.52 -56.81
N GLN A 1155 -18.90 21.97 -57.08
CA GLN A 1155 -19.46 22.16 -58.43
C GLN A 1155 -20.05 23.57 -58.52
N ASN A 1156 -19.66 24.36 -59.54
CA ASN A 1156 -20.17 25.72 -59.75
C ASN A 1156 -20.10 26.65 -58.50
N ASN A 1157 -19.01 26.59 -57.73
CA ASN A 1157 -18.84 27.30 -56.44
C ASN A 1157 -19.82 26.89 -55.32
N GLN A 1158 -20.46 25.73 -55.46
CA GLN A 1158 -21.35 25.17 -54.46
C GLN A 1158 -20.89 23.77 -54.06
N ASN A 1159 -21.08 23.42 -52.79
CA ASN A 1159 -20.91 22.10 -52.24
C ASN A 1159 -22.25 21.69 -51.63
N MET A 1160 -22.80 20.54 -52.00
CA MET A 1160 -24.11 20.09 -51.51
C MET A 1160 -23.94 19.11 -50.35
N LEU A 1161 -25.00 18.96 -49.55
CA LEU A 1161 -25.11 17.93 -48.52
C LEU A 1161 -25.64 16.64 -49.16
N GLU A 1162 -24.85 15.57 -49.06
CA GLU A 1162 -25.22 14.25 -49.57
C GLU A 1162 -24.92 13.17 -48.52
N VAL A 1163 -25.57 12.01 -48.66
CA VAL A 1163 -25.28 10.84 -47.82
C VAL A 1163 -24.48 9.79 -48.58
N VAL A 1164 -23.53 9.15 -47.90
CA VAL A 1164 -22.70 8.09 -48.47
C VAL A 1164 -22.80 6.80 -47.67
N ASN A 1165 -22.83 5.68 -48.41
CA ASN A 1165 -22.87 4.33 -47.84
C ASN A 1165 -21.52 3.98 -47.17
N PRO A 1166 -21.53 3.24 -46.05
CA PRO A 1166 -20.33 2.89 -45.28
C PRO A 1166 -19.20 2.26 -46.10
N GLU A 1167 -19.52 1.49 -47.15
CA GLU A 1167 -18.52 0.83 -48.01
C GLU A 1167 -17.60 1.79 -48.78
N TYR A 1168 -17.97 3.08 -48.88
CA TYR A 1168 -17.22 4.09 -49.62
C TYR A 1168 -16.50 5.10 -48.73
N ILE A 1169 -16.65 5.02 -47.40
CA ILE A 1169 -16.06 5.97 -46.45
C ILE A 1169 -14.54 6.00 -46.55
N ASP A 1170 -13.88 4.83 -46.65
CA ASP A 1170 -12.42 4.72 -46.74
C ASP A 1170 -11.84 5.31 -48.03
N ARG A 1171 -12.70 5.61 -49.03
CA ARG A 1171 -12.30 6.20 -50.31
C ARG A 1171 -12.47 7.71 -50.34
N GLU A 1172 -13.02 8.30 -49.28
CA GLU A 1172 -13.37 9.72 -49.18
C GLU A 1172 -12.45 10.45 -48.18
N LEU A 1173 -12.32 11.77 -48.31
CA LEU A 1173 -11.55 12.57 -47.35
C LEU A 1173 -12.31 12.63 -46.02
N LYS A 1174 -11.77 12.03 -44.94
CA LYS A 1174 -12.40 12.03 -43.61
C LYS A 1174 -12.93 13.41 -43.18
N ASN A 1175 -12.24 14.49 -43.52
CA ASN A 1175 -12.63 15.87 -43.17
C ASN A 1175 -14.01 16.29 -43.69
N VAL A 1176 -14.53 15.72 -44.78
CA VAL A 1176 -15.84 16.12 -45.35
C VAL A 1176 -17.04 15.64 -44.52
N PHE A 1177 -16.84 14.69 -43.61
CA PHE A 1177 -17.90 14.13 -42.75
C PHE A 1177 -18.02 14.82 -41.38
N TYR A 1178 -17.12 15.73 -41.06
CA TYR A 1178 -17.08 16.41 -39.75
C TYR A 1178 -17.79 17.75 -39.81
N TRP A 1179 -18.74 17.94 -38.90
CA TRP A 1179 -19.61 19.11 -38.82
C TRP A 1179 -19.47 19.79 -37.47
N ASN A 1180 -19.54 21.12 -37.46
CA ASN A 1180 -19.57 21.94 -36.25
C ASN A 1180 -20.93 22.61 -36.13
N LEU A 1181 -21.53 22.51 -34.94
CA LEU A 1181 -22.70 23.29 -34.55
C LEU A 1181 -22.23 24.51 -33.76
N GLU A 1182 -22.76 25.68 -34.10
CA GLU A 1182 -22.45 26.94 -33.41
C GLU A 1182 -23.75 27.56 -32.93
N LYS A 1183 -23.85 27.84 -31.63
CA LYS A 1183 -25.00 28.54 -31.04
C LYS A 1183 -24.95 30.01 -31.48
N GLU A 1184 -26.08 30.56 -31.90
CA GLU A 1184 -26.15 31.98 -32.22
C GLU A 1184 -26.23 32.78 -30.92
N GLU A 1185 -25.21 33.59 -30.63
CA GLU A 1185 -25.25 34.53 -29.53
C GLU A 1185 -26.26 35.63 -29.85
N ASN A 1186 -27.36 35.69 -29.09
CA ASN A 1186 -28.29 36.81 -29.14
C ASN A 1186 -27.54 38.10 -28.75
N ARG A 1187 -27.06 38.85 -29.74
CA ARG A 1187 -26.49 40.21 -29.56
C ARG A 1187 -27.56 41.28 -29.25
N ASN A 1188 -28.66 40.90 -28.58
CA ASN A 1188 -29.64 41.83 -28.05
C ASN A 1188 -29.73 41.66 -26.53
N GLY A 1189 -28.90 42.41 -25.82
CA GLY A 1189 -29.12 42.71 -24.42
C GLY A 1189 -30.42 43.50 -24.26
N ASN A 1190 -31.41 42.87 -23.64
CA ASN A 1190 -32.39 43.47 -22.73
C ASN A 1190 -33.22 42.34 -22.14
N ASN A 1191 -32.75 41.80 -21.02
CA ASN A 1191 -33.54 41.60 -19.80
C ASN A 1191 -32.59 41.36 -18.62
#